data_AF-A0A5E4F2I6-F1
#
_entry.id   AF-A0A5E4F2I6-F1
#
_cell.length_a   1.000
_cell.length_b   1.000
_cell.length_c   1.000
_cell.angle_alpha   90.00
_cell.angle_beta   90.00
_cell.angle_gamma   90.00
#
_symmetry.space_group_name_H-M   'P 1'
#
loop_
_entity.id
_entity.type
_entity.pdbx_description
1 polymer ?
#
loop_
_entity_poly.entity_id
_entity_poly.type
_entity_poly.pdbx_seq_one_letter_code
_entity_poly.pdbx_strand_id
1 'polypeptide(L)'
;MSLLPSNSKLGSVHLHVQCLHPPNPIPMRALPYHRRQTLRVLSAKRTGKQRYPSEKKELKLKHQEIVGEVKNKFAGIWRLSKLGVPVHKDPGKDFLGVAEGLLEQIAKVLEFPVASMLPTEAFTVVRKSFDARKRLKEPKFVYVVEMDVNKLLSLEPRAWDFISELQPKVGLVEHMPEANKSGDLISIIHGFENVHQGTVSRESAHNMNNGSQGLYTHPTARKPKIAVVGSGPSGLFASLVLAEFGADVTLIERGQPVEQRGRDIGALVLRRILQTESNFCFGEGGAGTWSDGKLVTRIGRNSGSVLAVMETLVHFGAPEGILVDGKPHLGTDRLIPLLRNFRQHLQNLGVTIKFGMRVDDLLVDNGQVVGVKVSDSVDRQSNTQKWEYDAVVLAVGHSARDIYQTLLSHNIDLVPKDFAVGLRIEHPQEVINSLQYSGLATEVRRGCGKVPVADYKVAKYASGKDGDEPLQATSRSCYSFCMCPGGQVVLTGTKPSEICINGMSFSRRASKWANAALVVTVSMKDFDALNLHGPLAGVEFQREFEQRAARMGGGNFVVPVQTVTDFLDNKLSVTSVPPSSYRLGVKAANLHKIFPIHITETLQHSISAFDQELPGFISKEALLHGVETRTSSPIQIPRGIDTYESTSLKGLYPVGEGAGYAGGIVSAAVDGMYAGFAVAKNFGLCNDGIESILGKARTAGYLEY
;
A
#
# COMPACT_ATOMS: atom_id res chain seq x y z
N MET A 1 -54.27 15.62 -41.86
CA MET A 1 -55.34 16.65 -41.90
C MET A 1 -54.98 17.70 -40.85
N SER A 2 -54.41 18.86 -41.20
CA SER A 2 -55.02 20.05 -41.87
C SER A 2 -55.90 20.83 -40.87
N LEU A 3 -55.68 22.12 -40.54
CA LEU A 3 -55.02 23.24 -41.24
C LEU A 3 -54.38 24.31 -40.30
N LEU A 4 -53.54 25.18 -40.87
CA LEU A 4 -53.18 26.53 -40.38
C LEU A 4 -54.10 27.60 -40.99
N PRO A 5 -54.38 28.73 -40.30
CA PRO A 5 -53.93 30.09 -40.76
C PRO A 5 -53.69 31.10 -39.58
N SER A 6 -53.23 32.35 -39.72
CA SER A 6 -52.29 33.01 -40.67
C SER A 6 -51.90 34.45 -40.21
N ASN A 7 -50.67 34.91 -40.50
CA ASN A 7 -50.12 36.29 -40.52
C ASN A 7 -51.01 37.53 -40.24
N SER A 8 -50.49 38.52 -39.47
CA SER A 8 -50.29 39.91 -39.98
C SER A 8 -49.54 40.93 -39.06
N LYS A 9 -48.50 41.57 -39.66
CA LYS A 9 -48.05 42.99 -39.65
C LYS A 9 -47.81 43.87 -38.38
N LEU A 10 -46.57 44.39 -38.36
CA LEU A 10 -45.98 45.65 -37.85
C LEU A 10 -46.88 46.85 -37.42
N GLY A 11 -46.45 47.55 -36.35
CA GLY A 11 -45.89 48.92 -36.46
C GLY A 11 -46.50 50.12 -35.67
N SER A 12 -45.75 50.64 -34.68
CA SER A 12 -45.66 52.09 -34.30
C SER A 12 -46.89 52.77 -33.61
N VAL A 13 -46.85 53.95 -32.94
CA VAL A 13 -45.79 54.79 -32.31
C VAL A 13 -46.40 55.84 -31.33
N HIS A 14 -45.63 56.29 -30.31
CA HIS A 14 -45.77 57.49 -29.43
C HIS A 14 -47.09 57.90 -28.72
N LEU A 15 -46.93 58.32 -27.44
CA LEU A 15 -47.29 59.67 -26.98
C LEU A 15 -46.46 60.11 -25.75
N HIS A 16 -46.29 61.43 -25.58
CA HIS A 16 -45.45 62.12 -24.57
C HIS A 16 -46.23 62.45 -23.27
N VAL A 17 -45.55 62.88 -22.19
CA VAL A 17 -45.64 64.26 -21.63
C VAL A 17 -44.67 64.51 -20.44
N GLN A 18 -43.75 65.46 -20.69
CA GLN A 18 -43.16 66.53 -19.84
C GLN A 18 -42.42 66.30 -18.50
N CYS A 19 -41.49 67.24 -18.29
CA CYS A 19 -40.43 67.30 -17.27
C CYS A 19 -40.81 68.13 -16.03
N LEU A 20 -39.99 68.08 -14.97
CA LEU A 20 -39.61 69.25 -14.16
C LEU A 20 -38.25 69.01 -13.44
N HIS A 21 -37.38 70.03 -13.48
CA HIS A 21 -36.18 70.26 -12.64
C HIS A 21 -36.45 71.57 -11.83
N PRO A 22 -35.73 71.94 -10.74
CA PRO A 22 -34.27 71.83 -10.46
C PRO A 22 -33.99 71.46 -8.95
N PRO A 23 -32.90 71.81 -8.21
CA PRO A 23 -31.63 72.49 -8.54
C PRO A 23 -30.32 71.87 -7.97
N ASN A 24 -29.22 72.61 -8.11
CA ASN A 24 -27.83 72.43 -7.59
C ASN A 24 -27.21 73.86 -7.47
N PRO A 25 -26.01 74.15 -6.90
CA PRO A 25 -25.10 73.39 -5.99
C PRO A 25 -24.38 74.26 -4.87
N ILE A 26 -23.24 73.77 -4.32
CA ILE A 26 -22.05 74.43 -3.66
C ILE A 26 -22.16 74.98 -2.18
N PRO A 27 -21.08 75.20 -1.37
CA PRO A 27 -19.80 74.47 -1.09
C PRO A 27 -19.43 74.21 0.42
N MET A 28 -18.59 73.20 0.74
CA MET A 28 -17.20 73.33 1.30
C MET A 28 -16.64 72.08 2.04
N ARG A 29 -15.40 71.72 1.65
CA ARG A 29 -14.22 71.13 2.37
C ARG A 29 -14.36 70.49 3.78
N ALA A 30 -13.56 69.48 4.19
CA ALA A 30 -12.61 68.55 3.52
C ALA A 30 -12.05 67.50 4.54
N LEU A 31 -11.32 66.49 4.03
CA LEU A 31 -10.44 65.50 4.72
C LEU A 31 -11.09 64.23 5.32
N PRO A 32 -10.39 63.06 5.29
CA PRO A 32 -9.71 62.49 4.14
C PRO A 32 -10.04 61.00 3.87
N TYR A 33 -9.63 60.52 2.70
CA TYR A 33 -9.81 59.16 2.19
C TYR A 33 -9.20 58.04 3.07
N HIS A 34 -9.92 56.92 3.20
CA HIS A 34 -9.29 55.59 3.18
C HIS A 34 -9.96 54.71 2.11
N ARG A 35 -9.23 54.45 1.00
CA ARG A 35 -9.62 53.43 0.02
C ARG A 35 -9.57 52.05 0.70
N ARG A 36 -10.72 51.38 0.85
CA ARG A 36 -10.71 49.90 0.87
C ARG A 36 -10.42 49.43 -0.55
N GLN A 37 -9.17 49.06 -0.81
CA GLN A 37 -8.82 48.36 -2.05
C GLN A 37 -9.57 47.02 -2.10
N THR A 38 -10.25 46.78 -3.22
CA THR A 38 -10.83 45.48 -3.54
C THR A 38 -9.71 44.46 -3.75
N LEU A 39 -9.50 43.58 -2.78
CA LEU A 39 -8.64 42.42 -2.95
C LEU A 39 -9.26 41.47 -3.98
N ARG A 40 -8.79 41.58 -5.23
CA ARG A 40 -8.95 40.51 -6.23
C ARG A 40 -8.27 39.26 -5.68
N VAL A 41 -9.07 38.33 -5.14
CA VAL A 41 -8.60 36.97 -4.85
C VAL A 41 -8.39 36.27 -6.18
N LEU A 42 -7.18 36.38 -6.72
CA LEU A 42 -6.75 35.61 -7.89
C LEU A 42 -6.73 34.13 -7.51
N SER A 43 -7.70 33.37 -8.04
CA SER A 43 -7.79 31.92 -7.88
C SER A 43 -6.52 31.26 -8.43
N ALA A 44 -5.61 30.85 -7.54
CA ALA A 44 -4.38 30.21 -7.94
C ALA A 44 -4.69 28.80 -8.49
N LYS A 45 -4.59 28.61 -9.81
CA LYS A 45 -4.56 27.28 -10.45
C LYS A 45 -3.34 26.50 -9.92
N ARG A 46 -3.53 25.79 -8.81
CA ARG A 46 -2.49 24.97 -8.17
C ARG A 46 -2.13 23.78 -9.05
N THR A 47 -1.05 23.91 -9.81
CA THR A 47 -0.34 22.73 -10.31
C THR A 47 0.51 22.16 -9.16
N GLY A 48 0.44 20.83 -8.95
CA GLY A 48 1.06 20.13 -7.82
C GLY A 48 2.59 20.11 -7.86
N LYS A 49 3.23 21.27 -7.62
CA LYS A 49 4.69 21.45 -7.67
C LYS A 49 5.28 22.40 -6.60
N GLN A 50 4.46 23.06 -5.78
CA GLN A 50 4.96 23.91 -4.71
C GLN A 50 4.87 23.22 -3.35
N ARG A 51 6.04 22.87 -2.79
CA ARG A 51 6.21 22.56 -1.36
C ARG A 51 5.67 23.70 -0.51
N TYR A 52 5.09 23.36 0.64
CA TYR A 52 4.55 24.33 1.59
C TYR A 52 5.65 25.31 2.06
N PRO A 53 5.32 26.57 2.42
CA PRO A 53 6.30 27.53 2.94
C PRO A 53 7.02 27.02 4.20
N SER A 54 6.33 26.23 5.04
CA SER A 54 6.91 25.52 6.18
C SER A 54 7.97 24.51 5.76
N GLU A 55 7.64 23.56 4.86
CA GLU A 55 8.60 22.60 4.30
C GLU A 55 9.81 23.28 3.67
N LYS A 56 9.62 24.41 2.98
CA LYS A 56 10.73 25.20 2.40
C LYS A 56 11.62 25.83 3.47
N LYS A 57 11.06 26.24 4.62
CA LYS A 57 11.81 26.78 5.76
C LYS A 57 12.57 25.66 6.48
N GLU A 58 11.92 24.53 6.72
CA GLU A 58 12.51 23.33 7.33
C GLU A 58 13.66 22.76 6.47
N LEU A 59 13.49 22.69 5.15
CA LEU A 59 14.55 22.29 4.22
C LEU A 59 15.73 23.27 4.19
N LYS A 60 15.49 24.57 4.42
CA LYS A 60 16.58 25.56 4.54
C LYS A 60 17.35 25.39 5.85
N LEU A 61 16.65 25.12 6.96
CA LEU A 61 17.27 24.84 8.26
C LEU A 61 18.12 23.55 8.18
N LYS A 62 17.54 22.45 7.69
CA LYS A 62 18.27 21.19 7.43
C LYS A 62 19.45 21.37 6.49
N HIS A 63 19.37 22.27 5.50
CA HIS A 63 20.50 22.57 4.63
C HIS A 63 21.64 23.30 5.35
N GLN A 64 21.32 24.20 6.30
CA GLN A 64 22.32 24.89 7.11
C GLN A 64 22.96 23.96 8.16
N GLU A 65 22.18 23.04 8.74
CA GLU A 65 22.67 22.01 9.67
C GLU A 65 23.62 21.02 8.95
N ILE A 66 23.18 20.39 7.86
CA ILE A 66 23.96 19.37 7.14
C ILE A 66 25.28 19.91 6.57
N VAL A 67 25.32 21.18 6.14
CA VAL A 67 26.56 21.80 5.64
C VAL A 67 27.57 22.05 6.78
N GLY A 68 27.13 22.11 8.04
CA GLY A 68 27.99 22.21 9.22
C GLY A 68 28.46 20.86 9.80
N GLU A 69 27.88 19.73 9.39
CA GLU A 69 28.09 18.42 10.04
C GLU A 69 29.21 17.56 9.44
N VAL A 70 29.69 17.84 8.23
CA VAL A 70 30.70 16.99 7.55
C VAL A 70 32.10 17.22 8.13
N LYS A 71 32.37 16.58 9.27
CA LYS A 71 33.65 16.65 10.00
C LYS A 71 34.82 15.99 9.26
N ASN A 72 34.55 14.94 8.47
CA ASN A 72 35.57 14.26 7.67
C ASN A 72 34.96 13.74 6.35
N LYS A 73 35.30 14.39 5.23
CA LYS A 73 34.87 13.98 3.88
C LYS A 73 35.48 12.66 3.41
N PHE A 74 36.62 12.27 4.00
CA PHE A 74 37.47 11.15 3.59
C PHE A 74 37.16 9.85 4.36
N ALA A 75 36.06 9.81 5.11
CA ALA A 75 35.59 8.62 5.82
C ALA A 75 34.09 8.41 5.59
N GLY A 76 33.62 7.17 5.77
CA GLY A 76 32.21 6.82 5.61
C GLY A 76 31.76 6.74 4.15
N ILE A 77 30.49 7.07 3.91
CA ILE A 77 29.80 6.89 2.63
C ILE A 77 29.29 8.24 2.12
N TRP A 78 29.39 8.47 0.80
CA TRP A 78 28.62 9.53 0.12
C TRP A 78 27.48 8.92 -0.69
N ARG A 79 26.25 9.35 -0.41
CA ARG A 79 25.05 8.95 -1.17
C ARG A 79 24.77 9.97 -2.28
N LEU A 80 24.90 9.52 -3.53
CA LEU A 80 24.67 10.28 -4.75
C LEU A 80 23.27 9.95 -5.31
N SER A 81 22.41 10.97 -5.41
CA SER A 81 20.98 10.83 -5.72
C SER A 81 20.58 11.51 -7.03
N LYS A 82 19.53 10.97 -7.68
CA LYS A 82 18.93 11.49 -8.94
C LYS A 82 19.84 11.35 -10.17
N LEU A 83 20.83 10.46 -10.13
CA LEU A 83 21.72 10.14 -11.25
C LEU A 83 20.88 9.58 -12.41
N GLY A 84 20.81 10.30 -13.53
CA GLY A 84 19.88 10.00 -14.62
C GLY A 84 20.56 9.39 -15.83
N VAL A 85 20.33 8.12 -16.12
CA VAL A 85 20.93 7.38 -17.25
C VAL A 85 19.88 7.20 -18.36
N PRO A 86 20.07 7.77 -19.56
CA PRO A 86 19.18 7.55 -20.70
C PRO A 86 18.96 6.07 -21.02
N VAL A 87 17.76 5.68 -21.45
CA VAL A 87 17.41 4.25 -21.68
C VAL A 87 18.35 3.56 -22.68
N HIS A 88 18.88 4.29 -23.66
CA HIS A 88 19.83 3.72 -24.62
C HIS A 88 21.21 3.41 -23.99
N LYS A 89 21.66 4.20 -22.99
CA LYS A 89 22.93 4.00 -22.25
C LYS A 89 22.82 3.07 -21.03
N ASP A 90 21.62 2.83 -20.52
CA ASP A 90 21.41 1.88 -19.43
C ASP A 90 21.51 0.43 -19.94
N PRO A 91 21.94 -0.56 -19.14
CA PRO A 91 21.82 -1.98 -19.51
C PRO A 91 20.37 -2.52 -19.47
N GLY A 92 19.46 -1.89 -18.72
CA GLY A 92 18.05 -2.27 -18.60
C GLY A 92 17.61 -2.61 -17.18
N LYS A 93 16.30 -2.76 -16.98
CA LYS A 93 15.66 -2.87 -15.66
C LYS A 93 16.26 -3.93 -14.72
N ASP A 94 16.63 -5.09 -15.25
CA ASP A 94 17.07 -6.24 -14.44
C ASP A 94 18.55 -6.20 -14.06
N PHE A 95 19.33 -5.28 -14.64
CA PHE A 95 20.72 -5.05 -14.22
C PHE A 95 20.76 -4.02 -13.08
N LEU A 96 21.36 -4.42 -11.96
CA LEU A 96 21.38 -3.65 -10.71
C LEU A 96 22.78 -3.14 -10.34
N GLY A 97 23.83 -3.53 -11.06
CA GLY A 97 25.19 -3.07 -10.83
C GLY A 97 25.47 -1.67 -11.38
N VAL A 98 26.75 -1.31 -11.42
CA VAL A 98 27.23 -0.04 -11.98
C VAL A 98 27.79 -0.28 -13.39
N ALA A 99 27.13 0.32 -14.39
CA ALA A 99 27.54 0.26 -15.80
C ALA A 99 28.11 1.62 -16.27
N GLU A 100 28.76 1.65 -17.42
CA GLU A 100 29.39 2.84 -18.02
C GLU A 100 28.46 4.07 -18.03
N GLY A 101 27.21 3.92 -18.49
CA GLY A 101 26.23 5.01 -18.51
C GLY A 101 25.89 5.59 -17.13
N LEU A 102 26.10 4.84 -16.04
CA LEU A 102 25.97 5.30 -14.65
C LEU A 102 27.29 5.89 -14.13
N LEU A 103 28.44 5.28 -14.43
CA LEU A 103 29.76 5.86 -14.14
C LEU A 103 29.89 7.27 -14.74
N GLU A 104 29.40 7.49 -15.96
CA GLU A 104 29.31 8.82 -16.57
C GLU A 104 28.56 9.84 -15.72
N GLN A 105 27.52 9.43 -14.96
CA GLN A 105 26.74 10.34 -14.12
C GLN A 105 27.41 10.53 -12.76
N ILE A 106 28.05 9.49 -12.22
CA ILE A 106 28.85 9.57 -10.98
C ILE A 106 30.02 10.53 -11.20
N ALA A 107 30.79 10.34 -12.27
CA ALA A 107 31.91 11.20 -12.65
C ALA A 107 31.50 12.68 -12.78
N LYS A 108 30.34 12.97 -13.40
CA LYS A 108 29.80 14.34 -13.48
C LYS A 108 29.40 14.96 -12.14
N VAL A 109 29.09 14.16 -11.13
CA VAL A 109 28.75 14.65 -9.77
C VAL A 109 29.99 14.82 -8.89
N LEU A 110 31.02 13.99 -9.12
CA LEU A 110 32.35 14.13 -8.50
C LEU A 110 33.26 15.11 -9.24
N GLU A 111 32.85 15.61 -10.41
CA GLU A 111 33.66 16.42 -11.33
C GLU A 111 34.95 15.70 -11.81
N PHE A 112 34.95 14.35 -11.73
CA PHE A 112 36.05 13.48 -12.12
C PHE A 112 36.18 13.34 -13.64
N PRO A 113 37.39 13.48 -14.24
CA PRO A 113 37.55 13.73 -15.67
C PRO A 113 37.28 12.53 -16.58
N VAL A 114 37.58 11.30 -16.12
CA VAL A 114 37.50 10.09 -16.95
C VAL A 114 36.66 9.03 -16.24
N ALA A 115 35.39 8.88 -16.62
CA ALA A 115 34.45 7.99 -15.94
C ALA A 115 34.88 6.52 -15.91
N SER A 116 35.62 6.05 -16.92
CA SER A 116 36.14 4.67 -16.99
C SER A 116 37.33 4.38 -16.08
N MET A 117 37.92 5.39 -15.44
CA MET A 117 38.94 5.20 -14.38
C MET A 117 38.32 5.08 -12.98
N LEU A 118 37.01 5.32 -12.82
CA LEU A 118 36.35 5.12 -11.52
C LEU A 118 36.11 3.61 -11.27
N PRO A 119 36.63 3.05 -10.16
CA PRO A 119 36.45 1.64 -9.83
C PRO A 119 35.00 1.36 -9.45
N THR A 120 34.29 0.55 -10.24
CA THR A 120 32.87 0.19 -10.02
C THR A 120 32.60 -0.38 -8.64
N GLU A 121 33.59 -1.07 -8.06
CA GLU A 121 33.59 -1.78 -6.80
C GLU A 121 33.43 -0.85 -5.60
N ALA A 122 33.78 0.44 -5.74
CA ALA A 122 33.58 1.47 -4.72
C ALA A 122 32.13 2.00 -4.68
N PHE A 123 31.26 1.58 -5.61
CA PHE A 123 29.92 2.12 -5.79
C PHE A 123 28.83 1.04 -5.68
N THR A 124 27.92 1.21 -4.72
CA THR A 124 26.77 0.31 -4.52
C THR A 124 25.48 0.98 -4.96
N VAL A 125 24.70 0.33 -5.82
CA VAL A 125 23.37 0.85 -6.22
C VAL A 125 22.34 0.52 -5.14
N VAL A 126 21.89 1.52 -4.40
CA VAL A 126 20.85 1.37 -3.36
C VAL A 126 19.45 1.70 -3.86
N ARG A 127 19.32 2.31 -5.05
CA ARG A 127 18.03 2.48 -5.72
C ARG A 127 18.16 2.55 -7.23
N LYS A 128 17.30 1.84 -7.97
CA LYS A 128 17.08 2.02 -9.41
C LYS A 128 15.59 2.28 -9.67
N SER A 129 15.24 3.31 -10.42
CA SER A 129 13.85 3.66 -10.76
C SER A 129 13.73 3.99 -12.25
N PHE A 130 12.60 3.69 -12.88
CA PHE A 130 12.33 4.10 -14.26
C PHE A 130 11.45 5.35 -14.30
N ASP A 131 11.86 6.36 -15.08
CA ASP A 131 11.14 7.62 -15.23
C ASP A 131 10.93 7.92 -16.73
N ALA A 132 9.69 7.69 -17.18
CA ALA A 132 9.23 7.94 -18.54
C ALA A 132 8.13 9.02 -18.60
N ARG A 133 8.10 9.95 -17.63
CA ARG A 133 7.11 11.03 -17.62
C ARG A 133 7.23 11.86 -18.91
N LYS A 134 6.12 12.05 -19.64
CA LYS A 134 5.99 12.81 -20.90
C LYS A 134 6.54 14.26 -20.89
N ARG A 135 6.95 14.79 -19.73
CA ARG A 135 7.60 16.11 -19.56
C ARG A 135 9.13 16.06 -19.59
N LEU A 136 9.74 14.88 -19.66
CA LEU A 136 11.19 14.72 -19.82
C LEU A 136 11.58 14.86 -21.30
N LYS A 137 12.80 15.33 -21.55
CA LYS A 137 13.39 15.36 -22.90
C LYS A 137 13.52 13.94 -23.49
N GLU A 138 13.89 12.98 -22.64
CA GLU A 138 13.93 11.55 -22.94
C GLU A 138 13.62 10.74 -21.67
N PRO A 139 13.04 9.53 -21.80
CA PRO A 139 12.93 8.58 -20.69
C PRO A 139 14.30 8.16 -20.16
N LYS A 140 14.38 7.81 -18.88
CA LYS A 140 15.65 7.42 -18.24
C LYS A 140 15.45 6.52 -17.03
N PHE A 141 16.49 5.77 -16.71
CA PHE A 141 16.66 5.21 -15.37
C PHE A 141 17.22 6.29 -14.44
N VAL A 142 16.78 6.26 -13.18
CA VAL A 142 17.18 7.20 -12.14
C VAL A 142 17.69 6.40 -10.96
N TYR A 143 18.95 6.65 -10.60
CA TYR A 143 19.67 5.90 -9.58
C TYR A 143 19.86 6.70 -8.30
N VAL A 144 20.04 5.96 -7.21
CA VAL A 144 20.74 6.39 -6.00
C VAL A 144 21.88 5.40 -5.78
N VAL A 145 23.08 5.92 -5.57
CA VAL A 145 24.33 5.17 -5.43
C VAL A 145 25.01 5.60 -4.13
N GLU A 146 25.63 4.64 -3.44
CA GLU A 146 26.50 4.88 -2.30
C GLU A 146 27.96 4.66 -2.70
N MET A 147 28.80 5.62 -2.40
CA MET A 147 30.24 5.62 -2.65
C MET A 147 30.97 5.37 -1.34
N ASP A 148 31.67 4.25 -1.22
CA ASP A 148 32.59 3.96 -0.12
C ASP A 148 33.89 4.73 -0.37
N VAL A 149 34.20 5.69 0.50
CA VAL A 149 35.35 6.58 0.32
C VAL A 149 36.67 5.85 0.53
N ASN A 150 36.73 4.94 1.51
CA ASN A 150 37.95 4.19 1.81
C ASN A 150 38.28 3.25 0.65
N LYS A 151 37.26 2.60 0.09
CA LYS A 151 37.40 1.69 -1.05
C LYS A 151 37.70 2.44 -2.35
N LEU A 152 37.12 3.63 -2.56
CA LEU A 152 37.45 4.46 -3.71
C LEU A 152 38.93 4.91 -3.65
N LEU A 153 39.38 5.45 -2.52
CA LEU A 153 40.74 5.96 -2.37
C LEU A 153 41.82 4.85 -2.39
N SER A 154 41.48 3.63 -1.99
CA SER A 154 42.42 2.49 -2.07
C SER A 154 42.61 1.95 -3.48
N LEU A 155 41.60 2.13 -4.36
CA LEU A 155 41.61 1.66 -5.75
C LEU A 155 41.99 2.75 -6.76
N GLU A 156 41.60 4.00 -6.49
CA GLU A 156 41.92 5.18 -7.30
C GLU A 156 42.32 6.35 -6.39
N PRO A 157 43.60 6.43 -5.97
CA PRO A 157 44.08 7.50 -5.08
C PRO A 157 43.89 8.91 -5.63
N ARG A 158 43.83 9.09 -6.96
CA ARG A 158 43.61 10.41 -7.59
C ARG A 158 42.20 10.94 -7.37
N ALA A 159 41.27 10.13 -6.87
CA ALA A 159 39.95 10.60 -6.43
C ALA A 159 40.03 11.56 -5.23
N TRP A 160 41.17 11.65 -4.52
CA TRP A 160 41.33 12.47 -3.32
C TRP A 160 40.99 13.96 -3.55
N ASP A 161 41.51 14.57 -4.62
CA ASP A 161 41.29 15.98 -4.92
C ASP A 161 39.78 16.28 -5.08
N PHE A 162 39.09 15.44 -5.85
CA PHE A 162 37.65 15.53 -6.12
C PHE A 162 36.79 15.34 -4.86
N ILE A 163 37.17 14.43 -3.95
CA ILE A 163 36.49 14.25 -2.66
C ILE A 163 36.75 15.45 -1.74
N SER A 164 37.93 16.08 -1.81
CA SER A 164 38.25 17.28 -1.05
C SER A 164 37.32 18.45 -1.42
N GLU A 165 36.98 18.58 -2.70
CA GLU A 165 36.11 19.63 -3.22
C GLU A 165 34.61 19.31 -3.05
N LEU A 166 34.22 18.03 -3.03
CA LEU A 166 32.83 17.57 -2.94
C LEU A 166 32.07 18.20 -1.75
N GLN A 167 30.94 18.87 -2.03
CA GLN A 167 30.11 19.54 -1.01
C GLN A 167 28.71 18.90 -0.89
N PRO A 168 28.13 18.81 0.32
CA PRO A 168 26.76 18.36 0.53
C PRO A 168 25.73 19.21 -0.22
N LYS A 169 24.81 18.54 -0.92
CA LYS A 169 23.70 19.13 -1.68
C LYS A 169 22.43 18.34 -1.34
N VAL A 170 21.55 18.90 -0.51
CA VAL A 170 20.38 18.21 0.06
C VAL A 170 19.54 17.47 -1.01
N GLY A 171 19.36 16.17 -0.84
CA GLY A 171 18.67 15.26 -1.76
C GLY A 171 19.37 15.03 -3.10
N LEU A 172 20.68 15.30 -3.21
CA LEU A 172 21.52 15.12 -4.40
C LEU A 172 22.88 14.48 -4.04
N VAL A 173 23.56 15.01 -3.02
CA VAL A 173 24.85 14.55 -2.51
C VAL A 173 24.80 14.67 -0.99
N GLU A 174 24.81 13.54 -0.29
CA GLU A 174 24.63 13.48 1.16
C GLU A 174 25.78 12.64 1.76
N HIS A 175 26.44 13.15 2.80
CA HIS A 175 27.49 12.42 3.51
C HIS A 175 26.90 11.65 4.68
N MET A 176 27.38 10.42 4.89
CA MET A 176 26.99 9.55 5.98
C MET A 176 28.29 9.06 6.66
N PRO A 177 28.59 9.52 7.89
CA PRO A 177 29.86 9.20 8.55
C PRO A 177 29.98 7.70 8.92
N GLU A 178 28.85 7.01 9.06
CA GLU A 178 28.78 5.56 9.24
C GLU A 178 27.94 4.92 8.12
N ALA A 179 28.30 3.69 7.76
CA ALA A 179 27.44 2.87 6.90
C ALA A 179 26.17 2.48 7.66
N ASN A 180 25.01 2.58 7.02
CA ASN A 180 23.77 2.04 7.58
C ASN A 180 23.92 0.53 7.74
N LYS A 181 24.07 0.05 8.99
CA LYS A 181 23.91 -1.36 9.34
C LYS A 181 22.43 -1.72 9.31
N SER A 182 21.88 -1.93 8.12
CA SER A 182 20.64 -2.68 7.96
C SER A 182 20.95 -4.18 7.89
N GLY A 183 19.92 -4.99 8.14
CA GLY A 183 20.01 -6.44 8.27
C GLY A 183 18.60 -6.99 8.43
N ASP A 184 18.42 -8.26 8.08
CA ASP A 184 17.16 -8.93 8.32
C ASP A 184 16.82 -8.98 9.83
N LEU A 185 15.56 -9.25 10.13
CA LEU A 185 15.02 -9.17 11.48
C LEU A 185 15.66 -10.17 12.45
N ILE A 186 16.10 -11.34 11.96
CA ILE A 186 16.77 -12.37 12.76
C ILE A 186 18.17 -11.84 13.15
N SER A 187 18.91 -11.34 12.16
CA SER A 187 20.22 -10.70 12.36
C SER A 187 20.15 -9.51 13.34
N ILE A 188 19.08 -8.71 13.30
CA ILE A 188 18.86 -7.60 14.24
C ILE A 188 18.59 -8.11 15.67
N ILE A 189 17.75 -9.13 15.83
CA ILE A 189 17.40 -9.67 17.16
C ILE A 189 18.63 -10.35 17.80
N HIS A 190 19.33 -11.22 17.07
CA HIS A 190 20.55 -11.87 17.59
C HIS A 190 21.66 -10.86 17.88
N GLY A 191 21.77 -9.79 17.08
CA GLY A 191 22.69 -8.68 17.35
C GLY A 191 22.40 -7.99 18.69
N PHE A 192 21.13 -7.82 19.04
CA PHE A 192 20.69 -7.23 20.30
C PHE A 192 21.04 -8.11 21.51
N GLU A 193 20.76 -9.42 21.44
CA GLU A 193 21.08 -10.36 22.51
C GLU A 193 22.59 -10.43 22.81
N ASN A 194 23.43 -10.49 21.77
CA ASN A 194 24.88 -10.57 21.90
C ASN A 194 25.49 -9.31 22.58
N VAL A 195 24.99 -8.11 22.25
CA VAL A 195 25.43 -6.86 22.91
C VAL A 195 25.07 -6.87 24.39
N HIS A 196 23.89 -7.36 24.76
CA HIS A 196 23.49 -7.42 26.16
C HIS A 196 24.30 -8.45 26.96
N GLN A 197 24.56 -9.64 26.42
CA GLN A 197 25.45 -10.63 27.06
C GLN A 197 26.87 -10.06 27.27
N GLY A 198 27.42 -9.33 26.29
CA GLY A 198 28.72 -8.66 26.42
C GLY A 198 28.76 -7.51 27.42
N THR A 199 27.63 -6.83 27.65
CA THR A 199 27.55 -5.70 28.59
C THR A 199 27.48 -6.18 30.04
N VAL A 200 26.66 -7.19 30.34
CA VAL A 200 26.59 -7.82 31.68
C VAL A 200 27.93 -8.49 32.04
N SER A 201 28.63 -9.05 31.04
CA SER A 201 29.97 -9.62 31.22
C SER A 201 31.03 -8.57 31.63
N ARG A 202 30.84 -7.28 31.29
CA ARG A 202 31.78 -6.20 31.63
C ARG A 202 31.59 -5.63 33.03
N GLU A 203 30.36 -5.59 33.54
CA GLU A 203 30.10 -5.19 34.94
C GLU A 203 30.44 -6.31 35.94
N SER A 204 30.54 -7.56 35.47
CA SER A 204 30.91 -8.72 36.28
C SER A 204 32.44 -8.92 36.47
N ALA A 205 33.27 -8.06 35.87
CA ALA A 205 34.72 -8.26 35.76
C ALA A 205 35.55 -7.99 37.04
N HIS A 206 34.94 -8.10 38.23
CA HIS A 206 35.62 -7.92 39.53
C HIS A 206 35.52 -9.10 40.51
N ASN A 207 35.14 -10.30 40.04
CA ASN A 207 35.37 -11.55 40.77
C ASN A 207 35.75 -12.70 39.81
N MET A 208 37.00 -13.14 39.85
CA MET A 208 37.41 -14.43 39.27
C MET A 208 37.34 -15.53 40.33
N ASN A 209 36.55 -16.57 40.10
CA ASN A 209 37.10 -17.93 39.94
C ASN A 209 36.03 -18.99 39.58
N ASN A 210 36.45 -19.92 38.71
CA ASN A 210 35.93 -21.27 38.45
C ASN A 210 34.44 -21.48 38.08
N GLY A 211 34.25 -22.28 37.03
CA GLY A 211 33.04 -23.09 36.83
C GLY A 211 32.31 -22.83 35.52
N SER A 212 32.48 -23.72 34.55
CA SER A 212 31.68 -23.74 33.33
C SER A 212 30.25 -24.22 33.60
N GLN A 213 29.31 -23.29 33.76
CA GLN A 213 27.86 -23.53 33.65
C GLN A 213 27.14 -22.20 33.34
N GLY A 214 26.18 -22.24 32.41
CA GLY A 214 25.44 -21.04 32.01
C GLY A 214 24.52 -20.54 33.13
N LEU A 215 24.74 -19.32 33.60
CA LEU A 215 23.94 -18.69 34.66
C LEU A 215 23.08 -17.54 34.12
N TYR A 216 21.86 -17.87 33.70
CA TYR A 216 20.68 -17.01 33.82
C TYR A 216 19.52 -17.84 34.38
N THR A 217 19.73 -18.44 35.54
CA THR A 217 18.70 -19.18 36.28
C THR A 217 17.93 -18.24 37.21
N HIS A 218 17.06 -17.41 36.64
CA HIS A 218 15.85 -17.02 37.38
C HIS A 218 14.97 -18.26 37.57
N PRO A 219 14.37 -18.48 38.75
CA PRO A 219 13.59 -19.68 39.00
C PRO A 219 12.27 -19.68 38.22
N THR A 220 12.05 -20.74 37.45
CA THR A 220 10.73 -21.33 37.17
C THR A 220 9.62 -20.40 36.61
N ALA A 221 9.95 -19.46 35.72
CA ALA A 221 8.93 -18.78 34.92
C ALA A 221 8.49 -19.67 33.74
N ARG A 222 7.19 -20.00 33.65
CA ARG A 222 6.60 -20.65 32.47
C ARG A 222 6.76 -19.71 31.26
N LYS A 223 7.17 -20.25 30.10
CA LYS A 223 7.18 -19.48 28.84
C LYS A 223 5.80 -18.89 28.57
N PRO A 224 5.68 -17.58 28.27
CA PRO A 224 4.39 -16.99 27.94
C PRO A 224 3.89 -17.60 26.63
N LYS A 225 2.65 -18.08 26.67
CA LYS A 225 2.03 -18.84 25.60
C LYS A 225 1.12 -17.94 24.78
N ILE A 226 1.50 -17.65 23.55
CA ILE A 226 0.87 -16.62 22.71
C ILE A 226 0.17 -17.26 21.51
N ALA A 227 -1.11 -16.94 21.31
CA ALA A 227 -1.79 -17.26 20.06
C ALA A 227 -1.59 -16.13 19.05
N VAL A 228 -1.21 -16.46 17.82
CA VAL A 228 -1.24 -15.54 16.69
C VAL A 228 -2.30 -16.03 15.71
N VAL A 229 -3.35 -15.24 15.48
CA VAL A 229 -4.53 -15.65 14.72
C VAL A 229 -4.50 -15.03 13.33
N GLY A 230 -4.22 -15.85 12.32
CA GLY A 230 -4.06 -15.48 10.91
C GLY A 230 -2.60 -15.45 10.47
N SER A 231 -2.28 -16.14 9.37
CA SER A 231 -0.94 -16.28 8.79
C SER A 231 -0.65 -15.28 7.66
N GLY A 232 -1.31 -14.12 7.68
CA GLY A 232 -0.97 -12.98 6.82
C GLY A 232 0.38 -12.34 7.20
N PRO A 233 0.85 -11.32 6.46
CA PRO A 233 2.14 -10.68 6.72
C PRO A 233 2.32 -10.19 8.15
N SER A 234 1.27 -9.65 8.79
CA SER A 234 1.31 -9.25 10.20
C SER A 234 1.48 -10.44 11.15
N GLY A 235 0.76 -11.54 10.93
CA GLY A 235 0.87 -12.72 11.78
C GLY A 235 2.19 -13.46 11.64
N LEU A 236 2.73 -13.56 10.42
CA LEU A 236 4.04 -14.17 10.17
C LEU A 236 5.17 -13.40 10.86
N PHE A 237 5.20 -12.07 10.72
CA PHE A 237 6.21 -11.23 11.36
C PHE A 237 6.05 -11.14 12.89
N ALA A 238 4.81 -11.10 13.40
CA ALA A 238 4.57 -11.20 14.85
C ALA A 238 5.06 -12.54 15.42
N SER A 239 4.78 -13.66 14.73
CA SER A 239 5.22 -14.99 15.13
C SER A 239 6.74 -15.12 15.12
N LEU A 240 7.42 -14.55 14.12
CA LEU A 240 8.87 -14.54 14.02
C LEU A 240 9.50 -13.82 15.22
N VAL A 241 9.09 -12.58 15.48
CA VAL A 241 9.61 -11.79 16.62
C VAL A 241 9.38 -12.52 17.94
N LEU A 242 8.16 -13.00 18.19
CA LEU A 242 7.83 -13.66 19.45
C LEU A 242 8.60 -14.96 19.67
N ALA A 243 8.84 -15.73 18.62
CA ALA A 243 9.57 -16.99 18.69
C ALA A 243 11.08 -16.77 18.91
N GLU A 244 11.68 -15.77 18.27
CA GLU A 244 13.08 -15.40 18.49
C GLU A 244 13.32 -14.95 19.95
N PHE A 245 12.39 -14.17 20.55
CA PHE A 245 12.43 -13.86 22.00
C PHE A 245 11.96 -15.02 22.91
N GLY A 246 11.79 -16.23 22.37
CA GLY A 246 11.61 -17.45 23.14
C GLY A 246 10.20 -17.73 23.68
N ALA A 247 9.17 -16.98 23.26
CA ALA A 247 7.77 -17.25 23.63
C ALA A 247 7.27 -18.60 23.06
N ASP A 248 6.26 -19.20 23.70
CA ASP A 248 5.57 -20.38 23.18
C ASP A 248 4.45 -19.95 22.21
N VAL A 249 4.76 -19.88 20.92
CA VAL A 249 3.86 -19.33 19.89
C VAL A 249 3.05 -20.43 19.21
N THR A 250 1.72 -20.28 19.21
CA THR A 250 0.83 -21.01 18.30
C THR A 250 0.30 -20.08 17.20
N LEU A 251 0.67 -20.32 15.94
CA LEU A 251 0.11 -19.64 14.77
C LEU A 251 -1.10 -20.42 14.24
N ILE A 252 -2.29 -19.83 14.35
CA ILE A 252 -3.58 -20.44 14.00
C ILE A 252 -4.09 -19.83 12.70
N GLU A 253 -4.33 -20.65 11.67
CA GLU A 253 -4.81 -20.23 10.35
C GLU A 253 -6.04 -21.03 9.93
N ARG A 254 -7.13 -20.32 9.61
CA ARG A 254 -8.41 -20.90 9.18
C ARG A 254 -8.29 -21.64 7.84
N GLY A 255 -7.48 -21.12 6.93
CA GLY A 255 -7.24 -21.75 5.64
C GLY A 255 -6.06 -22.70 5.61
N GLN A 256 -5.71 -23.12 4.40
CA GLN A 256 -4.77 -24.22 4.17
C GLN A 256 -3.33 -23.75 3.92
N PRO A 257 -2.33 -24.65 4.04
CA PRO A 257 -0.96 -24.39 3.58
C PRO A 257 -0.96 -24.02 2.10
N VAL A 258 0.01 -23.23 1.66
CA VAL A 258 0.04 -22.60 0.33
C VAL A 258 -0.08 -23.60 -0.82
N GLU A 259 0.45 -24.82 -0.65
CA GLU A 259 0.37 -25.90 -1.64
C GLU A 259 -1.04 -26.47 -1.79
N GLN A 260 -1.79 -26.62 -0.69
CA GLN A 260 -3.18 -27.07 -0.71
C GLN A 260 -4.12 -25.93 -1.12
N ARG A 261 -3.91 -24.73 -0.57
CA ARG A 261 -4.62 -23.51 -0.96
C ARG A 261 -4.53 -23.22 -2.46
N GLY A 262 -3.37 -23.49 -3.08
CA GLY A 262 -3.20 -23.42 -4.53
C GLY A 262 -4.03 -24.46 -5.31
N ARG A 263 -4.22 -25.67 -4.76
CA ARG A 263 -5.14 -26.67 -5.33
C ARG A 263 -6.60 -26.24 -5.20
N ASP A 264 -6.98 -25.65 -4.06
CA ASP A 264 -8.35 -25.17 -3.81
C ASP A 264 -8.70 -23.99 -4.75
N ILE A 265 -7.79 -23.04 -4.92
CA ILE A 265 -7.90 -21.95 -5.91
C ILE A 265 -7.94 -22.50 -7.33
N GLY A 266 -7.16 -23.55 -7.64
CA GLY A 266 -7.23 -24.26 -8.92
C GLY A 266 -8.59 -24.93 -9.17
N ALA A 267 -9.16 -25.56 -8.14
CA ALA A 267 -10.50 -26.18 -8.20
C ALA A 267 -11.61 -25.13 -8.38
N LEU A 268 -11.48 -23.95 -7.75
CA LEU A 268 -12.34 -22.81 -8.02
C LEU A 268 -12.24 -22.41 -9.50
N VAL A 269 -11.03 -22.07 -9.98
CA VAL A 269 -10.81 -21.54 -11.34
C VAL A 269 -11.22 -22.52 -12.45
N LEU A 270 -10.99 -23.83 -12.26
CA LEU A 270 -11.24 -24.84 -13.31
C LEU A 270 -12.59 -25.55 -13.18
N ARG A 271 -13.13 -25.70 -11.97
CA ARG A 271 -14.34 -26.51 -11.69
C ARG A 271 -15.47 -25.72 -11.01
N ARG A 272 -15.26 -24.42 -10.74
CA ARG A 272 -16.20 -23.54 -10.00
C ARG A 272 -16.50 -24.02 -8.57
N ILE A 273 -15.54 -24.70 -7.93
CA ILE A 273 -15.66 -25.18 -6.54
C ILE A 273 -14.94 -24.21 -5.61
N LEU A 274 -15.68 -23.37 -4.89
CA LEU A 274 -15.12 -22.47 -3.88
C LEU A 274 -14.98 -23.19 -2.53
N GLN A 275 -13.75 -23.32 -2.03
CA GLN A 275 -13.52 -23.61 -0.61
C GLN A 275 -13.62 -22.30 0.19
N THR A 276 -14.64 -22.17 1.04
CA THR A 276 -14.96 -20.91 1.74
C THR A 276 -13.92 -20.52 2.79
N GLU A 277 -13.15 -21.49 3.27
CA GLU A 277 -12.04 -21.31 4.23
C GLU A 277 -10.65 -21.31 3.55
N SER A 278 -10.54 -21.71 2.28
CA SER A 278 -9.26 -21.82 1.56
C SER A 278 -9.36 -21.21 0.15
N ASN A 279 -9.00 -19.94 0.03
CA ASN A 279 -9.27 -19.13 -1.17
C ASN A 279 -8.31 -17.94 -1.27
N PHE A 280 -8.56 -16.99 -2.18
CA PHE A 280 -7.72 -15.81 -2.37
C PHE A 280 -7.57 -14.93 -1.11
N CYS A 281 -8.47 -15.02 -0.12
CA CYS A 281 -8.36 -14.27 1.15
C CYS A 281 -7.75 -15.09 2.30
N PHE A 282 -8.09 -16.38 2.43
CA PHE A 282 -7.78 -17.20 3.62
C PHE A 282 -6.81 -18.34 3.36
N GLY A 283 -5.95 -18.65 4.35
CA GLY A 283 -4.83 -19.59 4.29
C GLY A 283 -3.47 -18.91 4.14
N GLU A 284 -2.40 -19.71 4.01
CA GLU A 284 -1.01 -19.28 4.20
C GLU A 284 -0.59 -18.02 3.42
N GLY A 285 -0.09 -17.00 4.14
CA GLY A 285 0.28 -15.68 3.61
C GLY A 285 -0.92 -14.71 3.44
N GLY A 286 -2.14 -15.15 3.79
CA GLY A 286 -3.36 -14.34 3.73
C GLY A 286 -3.68 -13.80 2.33
N ALA A 287 -4.26 -12.61 2.26
CA ALA A 287 -4.59 -11.94 0.99
C ALA A 287 -3.35 -11.54 0.15
N GLY A 288 -2.14 -11.59 0.72
CA GLY A 288 -0.91 -11.21 0.02
C GLY A 288 -0.47 -12.22 -1.06
N THR A 289 -0.77 -13.51 -0.88
CA THR A 289 -0.14 -14.61 -1.62
C THR A 289 -0.46 -14.64 -3.12
N TRP A 290 -1.75 -14.62 -3.49
CA TRP A 290 -2.20 -14.55 -4.89
C TRP A 290 -2.38 -13.10 -5.33
N SER A 291 -1.28 -12.36 -5.33
CA SER A 291 -1.22 -10.96 -5.77
C SER A 291 -0.02 -10.71 -6.69
N ASP A 292 0.06 -9.50 -7.25
CA ASP A 292 1.29 -8.97 -7.87
C ASP A 292 2.43 -8.76 -6.85
N GLY A 293 2.16 -8.85 -5.54
CA GLY A 293 3.17 -8.82 -4.49
C GLY A 293 3.90 -7.49 -4.39
N LYS A 294 3.22 -6.35 -4.58
CA LYS A 294 3.82 -5.01 -4.51
C LYS A 294 4.29 -4.69 -3.10
N LEU A 295 5.54 -4.25 -2.97
CA LEU A 295 6.16 -3.93 -1.68
C LEU A 295 6.34 -2.41 -1.49
N VAL A 296 5.36 -1.63 -1.98
CA VAL A 296 5.31 -0.17 -1.78
C VAL A 296 4.53 0.18 -0.51
N THR A 297 5.01 1.16 0.27
CA THR A 297 4.41 1.56 1.56
C THR A 297 4.47 3.07 1.76
N ARG A 298 3.55 3.61 2.58
CA ARG A 298 3.51 5.02 2.99
C ARG A 298 4.39 5.35 4.21
N ILE A 299 4.82 4.34 4.97
CA ILE A 299 5.69 4.48 6.17
C ILE A 299 7.02 5.20 5.82
N GLY A 300 7.49 4.97 4.60
CA GLY A 300 8.75 5.49 4.07
C GLY A 300 9.70 4.34 3.75
N ARG A 301 10.06 4.15 2.47
CA ARG A 301 10.84 2.98 2.04
C ARG A 301 12.18 2.82 2.78
N ASN A 302 12.83 3.93 3.09
CA ASN A 302 14.19 3.95 3.65
C ASN A 302 14.18 3.99 5.20
N SER A 303 13.06 3.75 5.87
CA SER A 303 13.04 3.58 7.33
C SER A 303 13.60 2.20 7.71
N GLY A 304 14.32 2.10 8.83
CA GLY A 304 14.91 0.84 9.33
C GLY A 304 13.90 -0.30 9.36
N SER A 305 12.73 -0.10 9.97
CA SER A 305 11.63 -1.08 9.96
C SER A 305 11.19 -1.60 8.59
N VAL A 306 11.21 -0.77 7.53
CA VAL A 306 10.86 -1.23 6.18
C VAL A 306 12.02 -1.98 5.53
N LEU A 307 13.26 -1.55 5.75
CA LEU A 307 14.44 -2.28 5.27
C LEU A 307 14.54 -3.66 5.91
N ALA A 308 14.43 -3.76 7.24
CA ALA A 308 14.44 -5.03 7.96
C ALA A 308 13.37 -6.01 7.46
N VAL A 309 12.13 -5.55 7.19
CA VAL A 309 11.08 -6.37 6.57
C VAL A 309 11.48 -6.82 5.16
N MET A 310 12.06 -5.95 4.34
CA MET A 310 12.47 -6.28 2.97
C MET A 310 13.67 -7.25 2.94
N GLU A 311 14.64 -7.07 3.83
CA GLU A 311 15.81 -7.95 4.01
C GLU A 311 15.37 -9.32 4.55
N THR A 312 14.40 -9.37 5.47
CA THR A 312 13.76 -10.63 5.91
C THR A 312 13.03 -11.34 4.78
N LEU A 313 12.37 -10.63 3.87
CA LEU A 313 11.78 -11.25 2.67
C LEU A 313 12.87 -11.82 1.75
N VAL A 314 14.02 -11.16 1.61
CA VAL A 314 15.18 -11.69 0.86
C VAL A 314 15.78 -12.92 1.53
N HIS A 315 15.94 -12.91 2.87
CA HIS A 315 16.36 -14.06 3.67
C HIS A 315 15.51 -15.31 3.37
N PHE A 316 14.18 -15.15 3.27
CA PHE A 316 13.27 -16.24 2.92
C PHE A 316 13.14 -16.53 1.41
N GLY A 317 13.94 -15.91 0.55
CA GLY A 317 14.07 -16.24 -0.87
C GLY A 317 13.39 -15.27 -1.85
N ALA A 318 13.07 -14.04 -1.43
CA ALA A 318 12.82 -12.96 -2.38
C ALA A 318 14.10 -12.60 -3.17
N PRO A 319 13.99 -12.16 -4.44
CA PRO A 319 15.14 -11.66 -5.18
C PRO A 319 15.69 -10.37 -4.53
N GLU A 320 17.02 -10.28 -4.35
CA GLU A 320 17.71 -9.09 -3.80
C GLU A 320 17.31 -7.77 -4.48
N GLY A 321 16.94 -7.84 -5.77
CA GLY A 321 16.43 -6.69 -6.52
C GLY A 321 15.27 -5.95 -5.87
N ILE A 322 14.48 -6.55 -4.97
CA ILE A 322 13.43 -5.83 -4.24
C ILE A 322 14.00 -4.73 -3.32
N LEU A 323 15.26 -4.82 -2.89
CA LEU A 323 15.98 -3.81 -2.09
C LEU A 323 16.38 -2.60 -2.94
N VAL A 324 16.72 -2.82 -4.20
CA VAL A 324 17.14 -1.78 -5.15
C VAL A 324 15.94 -1.15 -5.88
N ASP A 325 14.89 -1.93 -6.15
CA ASP A 325 13.83 -1.53 -7.06
C ASP A 325 13.02 -0.31 -6.61
N GLY A 326 12.74 0.56 -7.57
CA GLY A 326 11.99 1.79 -7.35
C GLY A 326 10.54 1.56 -6.93
N LYS A 327 9.96 0.48 -7.45
CA LYS A 327 8.59 0.00 -7.27
C LYS A 327 8.63 -1.54 -7.17
N PRO A 328 9.17 -2.08 -6.06
CA PRO A 328 9.42 -3.52 -5.93
C PRO A 328 8.13 -4.33 -6.01
N HIS A 329 8.23 -5.53 -6.57
CA HIS A 329 7.16 -6.51 -6.54
C HIS A 329 7.72 -7.93 -6.62
N LEU A 330 6.97 -8.91 -6.13
CA LEU A 330 7.36 -10.32 -6.13
C LEU A 330 6.59 -11.16 -7.17
N GLY A 331 5.29 -10.92 -7.30
CA GLY A 331 4.38 -11.81 -8.02
C GLY A 331 4.11 -13.13 -7.29
N THR A 332 2.96 -13.73 -7.61
CA THR A 332 2.45 -14.94 -6.94
C THR A 332 3.42 -16.13 -6.97
N ASP A 333 4.12 -16.34 -8.08
CA ASP A 333 5.09 -17.42 -8.29
C ASP A 333 6.33 -17.33 -7.40
N ARG A 334 6.69 -16.14 -6.90
CA ARG A 334 7.79 -15.95 -5.94
C ARG A 334 7.31 -15.96 -4.49
N LEU A 335 6.09 -15.51 -4.25
CA LEU A 335 5.48 -15.54 -2.91
C LEU A 335 5.27 -16.97 -2.38
N ILE A 336 4.85 -17.91 -3.24
CA ILE A 336 4.61 -19.31 -2.84
C ILE A 336 5.84 -20.00 -2.22
N PRO A 337 7.02 -20.05 -2.87
CA PRO A 337 8.21 -20.66 -2.27
C PRO A 337 8.74 -19.85 -1.07
N LEU A 338 8.63 -18.52 -1.08
CA LEU A 338 9.04 -17.67 0.04
C LEU A 338 8.26 -18.01 1.31
N LEU A 339 6.93 -18.14 1.21
CA LEU A 339 6.07 -18.50 2.36
C LEU A 339 6.44 -19.87 2.93
N ARG A 340 6.75 -20.86 2.07
CA ARG A 340 7.21 -22.19 2.52
C ARG A 340 8.50 -22.11 3.32
N ASN A 341 9.46 -21.28 2.89
CA ASN A 341 10.72 -21.07 3.61
C ASN A 341 10.47 -20.38 4.97
N PHE A 342 9.61 -19.35 4.99
CA PHE A 342 9.20 -18.66 6.22
C PHE A 342 8.53 -19.63 7.20
N ARG A 343 7.57 -20.45 6.73
CA ARG A 343 6.90 -21.50 7.50
C ARG A 343 7.88 -22.50 8.09
N GLN A 344 8.82 -23.01 7.27
CA GLN A 344 9.83 -23.96 7.74
C GLN A 344 10.74 -23.34 8.82
N HIS A 345 11.13 -22.08 8.66
CA HIS A 345 11.94 -21.38 9.65
C HIS A 345 11.18 -21.19 10.97
N LEU A 346 9.91 -20.75 10.94
CA LEU A 346 9.07 -20.68 12.15
C LEU A 346 8.93 -22.04 12.84
N GLN A 347 8.76 -23.12 12.09
CA GLN A 347 8.73 -24.49 12.65
C GLN A 347 10.07 -24.88 13.28
N ASN A 348 11.21 -24.47 12.70
CA ASN A 348 12.53 -24.72 13.27
C ASN A 348 12.77 -23.93 14.57
N LEU A 349 12.18 -22.73 14.71
CA LEU A 349 12.14 -21.97 15.97
C LEU A 349 11.17 -22.56 17.02
N GLY A 350 10.42 -23.63 16.67
CA GLY A 350 9.47 -24.28 17.57
C GLY A 350 8.05 -23.72 17.55
N VAL A 351 7.71 -22.83 16.60
CA VAL A 351 6.34 -22.31 16.47
C VAL A 351 5.39 -23.42 16.06
N THR A 352 4.33 -23.62 16.86
CA THR A 352 3.26 -24.56 16.52
C THR A 352 2.32 -23.92 15.50
N ILE A 353 2.33 -24.42 14.25
CA ILE A 353 1.45 -23.90 13.19
C ILE A 353 0.24 -24.82 12.99
N LYS A 354 -0.97 -24.26 13.06
CA LYS A 354 -2.25 -24.95 12.92
C LYS A 354 -3.04 -24.39 11.75
N PHE A 355 -2.83 -24.97 10.56
CA PHE A 355 -3.67 -24.72 9.38
C PHE A 355 -5.00 -25.47 9.46
N GLY A 356 -5.99 -25.01 8.72
CA GLY A 356 -7.34 -25.57 8.70
C GLY A 356 -8.09 -25.38 10.02
N MET A 357 -7.63 -24.49 10.90
CA MET A 357 -8.19 -24.26 12.25
C MET A 357 -8.65 -22.81 12.38
N ARG A 358 -9.95 -22.61 12.54
CA ARG A 358 -10.56 -21.29 12.64
C ARG A 358 -10.80 -20.94 14.09
N VAL A 359 -10.42 -19.74 14.52
CA VAL A 359 -10.88 -19.16 15.80
C VAL A 359 -12.33 -18.70 15.62
N ASP A 360 -13.22 -19.27 16.41
CA ASP A 360 -14.65 -18.93 16.46
C ASP A 360 -14.95 -17.85 17.50
N ASP A 361 -14.25 -17.92 18.63
CA ASP A 361 -14.59 -17.17 19.84
C ASP A 361 -13.35 -16.85 20.67
N LEU A 362 -13.43 -15.81 21.50
CA LEU A 362 -12.43 -15.50 22.51
C LEU A 362 -12.84 -16.12 23.85
N LEU A 363 -11.86 -16.61 24.61
CA LEU A 363 -12.06 -16.98 26.01
C LEU A 363 -11.68 -15.77 26.84
N VAL A 364 -12.67 -15.15 27.49
CA VAL A 364 -12.50 -13.94 28.30
C VAL A 364 -12.84 -14.26 29.75
N ASP A 365 -11.95 -13.88 30.67
CA ASP A 365 -12.18 -13.89 32.11
C ASP A 365 -11.78 -12.54 32.69
N ASN A 366 -12.59 -12.00 33.61
CA ASN A 366 -12.33 -10.74 34.33
C ASN A 366 -11.85 -9.53 33.46
N GLY A 367 -12.30 -9.44 32.20
CA GLY A 367 -11.89 -8.37 31.26
C GLY A 367 -10.52 -8.56 30.61
N GLN A 368 -10.01 -9.80 30.61
CA GLN A 368 -8.77 -10.22 29.95
C GLN A 368 -9.01 -11.46 29.08
N VAL A 369 -8.34 -11.54 27.92
CA VAL A 369 -8.30 -12.77 27.12
C VAL A 369 -7.41 -13.80 27.80
N VAL A 370 -7.95 -14.99 28.03
CA VAL A 370 -7.26 -16.17 28.59
C VAL A 370 -7.14 -17.31 27.58
N GLY A 371 -7.58 -17.10 26.33
CA GLY A 371 -7.45 -18.09 25.26
C GLY A 371 -8.40 -17.88 24.09
N VAL A 372 -8.53 -18.92 23.26
CA VAL A 372 -9.40 -18.94 22.08
C VAL A 372 -10.20 -20.24 22.01
N LYS A 373 -11.38 -20.16 21.39
CA LYS A 373 -12.19 -21.29 20.97
C LYS A 373 -11.96 -21.52 19.48
N VAL A 374 -11.65 -22.74 19.08
CA VAL A 374 -11.32 -23.10 17.69
C VAL A 374 -12.18 -24.24 17.17
N SER A 375 -12.46 -24.25 15.87
CA SER A 375 -13.01 -25.39 15.14
C SER A 375 -12.11 -25.81 13.99
N ASP A 376 -12.23 -27.06 13.56
CA ASP A 376 -11.80 -27.44 12.22
C ASP A 376 -12.57 -26.58 11.19
N SER A 377 -11.88 -26.17 10.13
CA SER A 377 -12.42 -25.29 9.10
C SER A 377 -13.38 -26.01 8.13
N VAL A 378 -13.23 -27.33 7.98
CA VAL A 378 -14.07 -28.20 7.15
C VAL A 378 -15.22 -28.81 7.97
N ASP A 379 -14.94 -29.32 9.18
CA ASP A 379 -15.98 -29.83 10.10
C ASP A 379 -16.09 -28.97 11.37
N ARG A 380 -17.00 -28.00 11.29
CA ARG A 380 -17.24 -27.03 12.36
C ARG A 380 -18.12 -27.57 13.50
N GLN A 381 -18.83 -28.68 13.31
CA GLN A 381 -19.85 -29.14 14.26
C GLN A 381 -19.35 -30.23 15.21
N SER A 382 -18.38 -31.05 14.81
CA SER A 382 -17.91 -32.18 15.63
C SER A 382 -16.72 -31.86 16.55
N ASN A 383 -15.92 -30.84 16.25
CA ASN A 383 -14.56 -30.70 16.80
C ASN A 383 -14.24 -29.26 17.29
N THR A 384 -15.08 -28.70 18.15
CA THR A 384 -14.81 -27.42 18.81
C THR A 384 -13.93 -27.61 20.05
N GLN A 385 -12.81 -26.90 20.13
CA GLN A 385 -11.85 -26.99 21.23
C GLN A 385 -11.64 -25.63 21.91
N LYS A 386 -11.25 -25.64 23.18
CA LYS A 386 -10.80 -24.45 23.94
C LYS A 386 -9.30 -24.57 24.19
N TRP A 387 -8.53 -23.57 23.78
CA TRP A 387 -7.09 -23.51 23.98
C TRP A 387 -6.73 -22.26 24.78
N GLU A 388 -6.08 -22.45 25.93
CA GLU A 388 -5.65 -21.36 26.82
C GLU A 388 -4.37 -20.70 26.31
N TYR A 389 -4.30 -19.38 26.44
CA TYR A 389 -3.18 -18.53 26.03
C TYR A 389 -3.09 -17.31 26.94
N ASP A 390 -1.86 -16.86 27.20
CA ASP A 390 -1.57 -15.70 28.05
C ASP A 390 -1.82 -14.37 27.30
N ALA A 391 -1.78 -14.39 25.95
CA ALA A 391 -2.22 -13.31 25.07
C ALA A 391 -2.59 -13.80 23.66
N VAL A 392 -3.34 -12.97 22.92
CA VAL A 392 -3.82 -13.25 21.55
C VAL A 392 -3.51 -12.07 20.61
N VAL A 393 -2.64 -12.31 19.61
CA VAL A 393 -2.40 -11.38 18.50
C VAL A 393 -3.40 -11.65 17.38
N LEU A 394 -4.26 -10.68 17.08
CA LEU A 394 -5.36 -10.82 16.12
C LEU A 394 -4.96 -10.25 14.75
N ALA A 395 -4.43 -11.11 13.88
CA ALA A 395 -3.86 -10.81 12.56
C ALA A 395 -4.74 -11.26 11.37
N VAL A 396 -6.06 -11.31 11.60
CA VAL A 396 -7.09 -11.96 10.77
C VAL A 396 -7.34 -11.39 9.36
N GLY A 397 -6.86 -10.18 9.08
CA GLY A 397 -7.15 -9.47 7.82
C GLY A 397 -8.61 -9.02 7.67
N HIS A 398 -8.88 -8.13 6.72
CA HIS A 398 -10.18 -7.43 6.63
C HIS A 398 -11.32 -8.23 5.96
N SER A 399 -11.11 -9.52 5.63
CA SER A 399 -12.14 -10.38 5.02
C SER A 399 -12.77 -11.36 6.00
N ALA A 400 -12.22 -11.53 7.21
CA ALA A 400 -12.75 -12.39 8.26
C ALA A 400 -13.95 -11.72 8.97
N ARG A 401 -15.03 -11.46 8.24
CA ARG A 401 -16.21 -10.72 8.74
C ARG A 401 -16.87 -11.36 9.97
N ASP A 402 -16.73 -12.68 10.11
CA ASP A 402 -17.22 -13.46 11.24
C ASP A 402 -16.57 -13.01 12.56
N ILE A 403 -15.25 -12.76 12.59
CA ILE A 403 -14.57 -12.35 13.82
C ILE A 403 -15.04 -10.98 14.32
N TYR A 404 -15.43 -10.06 13.43
CA TYR A 404 -15.95 -8.75 13.84
C TYR A 404 -17.28 -8.87 14.60
N GLN A 405 -18.10 -9.86 14.25
CA GLN A 405 -19.33 -10.16 14.99
C GLN A 405 -19.03 -10.76 16.37
N THR A 406 -18.02 -11.64 16.45
CA THR A 406 -17.49 -12.17 17.72
C THR A 406 -16.97 -11.04 18.61
N LEU A 407 -16.12 -10.15 18.10
CA LEU A 407 -15.58 -9.02 18.87
C LEU A 407 -16.70 -8.14 19.44
N LEU A 408 -17.70 -7.81 18.62
CA LEU A 408 -18.85 -7.02 19.05
C LEU A 408 -19.65 -7.72 20.17
N SER A 409 -19.80 -9.05 20.12
CA SER A 409 -20.49 -9.81 21.18
C SER A 409 -19.74 -9.85 22.51
N HIS A 410 -18.42 -9.60 22.51
CA HIS A 410 -17.61 -9.41 23.72
C HIS A 410 -17.52 -7.95 24.18
N ASN A 411 -18.33 -7.04 23.62
CA ASN A 411 -18.31 -5.60 23.88
C ASN A 411 -16.93 -4.95 23.62
N ILE A 412 -16.18 -5.48 22.66
CA ILE A 412 -14.91 -4.87 22.22
C ILE A 412 -15.22 -3.67 21.33
N ASP A 413 -14.51 -2.57 21.55
CA ASP A 413 -14.72 -1.34 20.78
C ASP A 413 -14.42 -1.59 19.29
N LEU A 414 -15.36 -1.20 18.44
CA LEU A 414 -15.23 -1.25 16.99
C LEU A 414 -15.67 0.11 16.43
N VAL A 415 -14.74 0.81 15.79
CA VAL A 415 -14.99 2.13 15.20
C VAL A 415 -15.20 1.97 13.70
N PRO A 416 -16.34 2.40 13.13
CA PRO A 416 -16.52 2.46 11.68
C PRO A 416 -15.42 3.29 11.03
N LYS A 417 -14.87 2.79 9.92
CA LYS A 417 -13.72 3.42 9.26
C LYS A 417 -13.96 3.57 7.77
N ASP A 418 -13.74 4.77 7.24
CA ASP A 418 -13.80 5.05 5.82
C ASP A 418 -12.88 4.12 5.01
N PHE A 419 -13.41 3.65 3.88
CA PHE A 419 -12.76 2.76 2.92
C PHE A 419 -13.16 3.16 1.50
N ALA A 420 -12.71 2.45 0.48
CA ALA A 420 -13.06 2.76 -0.90
C ALA A 420 -13.76 1.57 -1.58
N VAL A 421 -14.69 1.87 -2.47
CA VAL A 421 -15.38 0.88 -3.31
C VAL A 421 -15.38 1.31 -4.77
N GLY A 422 -15.49 0.36 -5.68
CA GLY A 422 -15.70 0.69 -7.08
C GLY A 422 -15.70 -0.52 -7.99
N LEU A 423 -15.19 -0.33 -9.21
CA LEU A 423 -15.21 -1.30 -10.30
C LEU A 423 -13.80 -1.56 -10.79
N ARG A 424 -13.50 -2.79 -11.25
CA ARG A 424 -12.17 -3.11 -11.80
C ARG A 424 -12.14 -2.89 -13.31
N ILE A 425 -11.32 -1.95 -13.78
CA ILE A 425 -11.08 -1.70 -15.20
C ILE A 425 -9.96 -2.61 -15.71
N GLU A 426 -10.13 -3.15 -16.93
CA GLU A 426 -9.12 -3.93 -17.63
C GLU A 426 -8.91 -3.40 -19.06
N HIS A 427 -7.65 -3.42 -19.51
CA HIS A 427 -7.20 -3.02 -20.83
C HIS A 427 -6.15 -4.03 -21.35
N PRO A 428 -5.94 -4.15 -22.67
CA PRO A 428 -4.72 -4.77 -23.18
C PRO A 428 -3.47 -4.04 -22.67
N GLN A 429 -2.49 -4.79 -22.14
CA GLN A 429 -1.25 -4.23 -21.59
C GLN A 429 -0.45 -3.46 -22.66
N GLU A 430 -0.57 -3.84 -23.93
CA GLU A 430 0.09 -3.15 -25.04
C GLU A 430 -0.46 -1.72 -25.26
N VAL A 431 -1.74 -1.48 -24.97
CA VAL A 431 -2.32 -0.13 -24.92
C VAL A 431 -1.67 0.66 -23.78
N ILE A 432 -1.63 0.13 -22.56
CA ILE A 432 -1.01 0.82 -21.41
C ILE A 432 0.49 1.08 -21.64
N ASN A 433 1.22 0.14 -22.24
CA ASN A 433 2.62 0.34 -22.64
C ASN A 433 2.77 1.53 -23.59
N SER A 434 1.89 1.62 -24.60
CA SER A 434 1.87 2.71 -25.58
C SER A 434 1.50 4.06 -24.94
N LEU A 435 0.51 4.09 -24.05
CA LEU A 435 0.06 5.30 -23.35
C LEU A 435 1.12 5.89 -22.42
N GLN A 436 1.93 5.04 -21.77
CA GLN A 436 2.97 5.44 -20.83
C GLN A 436 4.31 5.73 -21.52
N TYR A 437 4.71 4.94 -22.51
CA TYR A 437 6.09 4.91 -23.03
C TYR A 437 6.23 5.30 -24.51
N SER A 438 5.12 5.49 -25.24
CA SER A 438 5.11 5.80 -26.66
C SER A 438 6.01 4.82 -27.45
N GLY A 439 7.04 5.31 -28.16
CA GLY A 439 7.94 4.46 -28.96
C GLY A 439 8.75 3.42 -28.17
N LEU A 440 8.88 3.55 -26.84
CA LEU A 440 9.55 2.54 -26.00
C LEU A 440 8.61 1.38 -25.59
N ALA A 441 7.34 1.37 -26.00
CA ALA A 441 6.40 0.30 -25.68
C ALA A 441 6.87 -1.09 -26.19
N THR A 442 7.58 -1.13 -27.31
CA THR A 442 8.17 -2.35 -27.88
C THR A 442 9.29 -2.93 -27.00
N GLU A 443 10.02 -2.08 -26.27
CA GLU A 443 11.11 -2.49 -25.37
C GLU A 443 10.63 -3.09 -24.03
N VAL A 444 9.32 -3.24 -23.83
CA VAL A 444 8.74 -3.97 -22.69
C VAL A 444 8.83 -5.50 -22.90
N ARG A 445 8.70 -5.98 -24.15
CA ARG A 445 8.79 -7.40 -24.57
C ARG A 445 8.14 -8.40 -23.58
N ARG A 446 6.88 -8.14 -23.19
CA ARG A 446 6.10 -8.92 -22.18
C ARG A 446 6.83 -9.16 -20.85
N GLY A 447 7.59 -8.15 -20.39
CA GLY A 447 8.35 -8.17 -19.14
C GLY A 447 9.77 -8.72 -19.22
N CYS A 448 10.16 -9.29 -20.37
CA CYS A 448 11.52 -9.73 -20.66
C CYS A 448 12.39 -8.64 -21.31
N GLY A 449 11.84 -7.46 -21.55
CA GLY A 449 12.52 -6.36 -22.25
C GLY A 449 13.29 -5.41 -21.33
N LYS A 450 13.98 -4.46 -21.94
CA LYS A 450 14.83 -3.47 -21.26
C LYS A 450 14.05 -2.54 -20.32
N VAL A 451 12.79 -2.27 -20.66
CA VAL A 451 11.88 -1.33 -19.99
C VAL A 451 10.87 -2.11 -19.12
N PRO A 452 10.57 -1.68 -17.88
CA PRO A 452 9.58 -2.35 -17.02
C PRO A 452 8.19 -2.36 -17.65
N VAL A 453 7.36 -3.36 -17.33
CA VAL A 453 5.97 -3.41 -17.81
C VAL A 453 5.20 -2.20 -17.29
N ALA A 454 4.51 -1.50 -18.19
CA ALA A 454 3.99 -0.17 -17.90
C ALA A 454 2.92 -0.16 -16.81
N ASP A 455 3.13 0.69 -15.81
CA ASP A 455 2.17 0.95 -14.75
C ASP A 455 1.57 2.36 -14.84
N TYR A 456 0.43 2.54 -14.19
CA TYR A 456 -0.21 3.84 -14.04
C TYR A 456 -0.71 4.04 -12.61
N LYS A 457 -0.79 5.31 -12.21
CA LYS A 457 -1.51 5.75 -11.02
C LYS A 457 -2.25 7.04 -11.38
N VAL A 458 -3.57 7.00 -11.31
CA VAL A 458 -4.45 8.13 -11.63
C VAL A 458 -5.33 8.46 -10.42
N ALA A 459 -5.64 9.74 -10.22
CA ALA A 459 -6.51 10.24 -9.16
C ALA A 459 -7.16 11.55 -9.59
N LYS A 460 -8.47 11.69 -9.37
CA LYS A 460 -9.27 12.87 -9.72
C LYS A 460 -10.25 13.19 -8.61
N TYR A 461 -10.52 14.47 -8.42
CA TYR A 461 -11.58 14.97 -7.57
C TYR A 461 -12.76 15.37 -8.45
N ALA A 462 -13.93 14.82 -8.18
CA ALA A 462 -15.19 15.25 -8.75
C ALA A 462 -15.78 16.35 -7.86
N SER A 463 -15.63 17.61 -8.28
CA SER A 463 -16.43 18.71 -7.76
C SER A 463 -17.83 18.66 -8.39
N GLY A 464 -18.87 18.88 -7.58
CA GLY A 464 -20.19 19.23 -8.11
C GLY A 464 -20.11 20.49 -8.98
N LYS A 465 -21.01 20.62 -9.97
CA LYS A 465 -21.07 21.84 -10.79
C LYS A 465 -21.65 22.98 -9.96
N ASP A 466 -21.13 24.20 -10.17
CA ASP A 466 -21.82 25.43 -9.77
C ASP A 466 -23.17 25.51 -10.49
N GLY A 467 -24.27 25.56 -9.73
CA GLY A 467 -25.64 25.57 -10.28
C GLY A 467 -26.73 25.37 -9.22
N ASP A 468 -27.05 26.45 -8.50
CA ASP A 468 -28.36 26.79 -7.90
C ASP A 468 -29.22 25.75 -7.15
N GLU A 469 -28.66 24.67 -6.59
CA GLU A 469 -29.31 23.96 -5.46
C GLU A 469 -28.36 23.68 -4.27
N PRO A 470 -28.76 24.00 -3.02
CA PRO A 470 -27.92 23.83 -1.83
C PRO A 470 -27.99 22.41 -1.25
N LEU A 471 -27.59 21.39 -2.02
CA LEU A 471 -27.43 20.01 -1.54
C LEU A 471 -25.98 19.51 -1.69
N GLN A 472 -25.16 19.91 -0.71
CA GLN A 472 -23.83 19.37 -0.35
C GLN A 472 -22.87 19.04 -1.51
N ALA A 473 -22.09 20.05 -1.92
CA ALA A 473 -20.90 19.87 -2.75
C ALA A 473 -19.73 19.18 -1.98
N THR A 474 -19.91 17.93 -1.55
CA THR A 474 -18.79 17.09 -1.07
C THR A 474 -17.97 16.63 -2.27
N SER A 475 -16.81 17.26 -2.48
CA SER A 475 -15.82 16.83 -3.49
C SER A 475 -15.32 15.42 -3.20
N ARG A 476 -15.78 14.41 -3.93
CA ARG A 476 -15.31 13.02 -3.82
C ARG A 476 -14.09 12.78 -4.70
N SER A 477 -13.17 11.94 -4.24
CA SER A 477 -12.05 11.48 -5.06
C SER A 477 -12.31 10.09 -5.64
N CYS A 478 -11.93 9.89 -6.90
CA CYS A 478 -11.75 8.57 -7.50
C CYS A 478 -10.27 8.37 -7.79
N TYR A 479 -9.74 7.18 -7.51
CA TYR A 479 -8.34 6.85 -7.82
C TYR A 479 -8.16 5.39 -8.24
N SER A 480 -7.07 5.13 -8.96
CA SER A 480 -6.65 3.76 -9.27
C SER A 480 -6.00 3.09 -8.07
N PHE A 481 -6.52 1.93 -7.68
CA PHE A 481 -6.02 1.07 -6.61
C PHE A 481 -5.63 -0.31 -7.16
N CYS A 482 -4.66 -0.96 -6.50
CA CYS A 482 -4.15 -2.30 -6.85
C CYS A 482 -3.89 -2.55 -8.36
N MET A 483 -3.40 -1.56 -9.11
CA MET A 483 -3.16 -1.73 -10.56
C MET A 483 -2.10 -2.81 -10.80
N CYS A 484 -2.46 -3.89 -11.50
CA CYS A 484 -1.61 -5.04 -11.79
C CYS A 484 -1.21 -5.03 -13.28
N PRO A 485 0.03 -4.61 -13.61
CA PRO A 485 0.53 -4.69 -14.98
C PRO A 485 0.76 -6.15 -15.34
N GLY A 486 0.43 -6.52 -16.58
CA GLY A 486 0.59 -7.88 -17.10
C GLY A 486 -0.01 -8.94 -16.20
N GLY A 487 -1.20 -8.65 -15.66
CA GLY A 487 -1.89 -9.40 -14.62
C GLY A 487 -3.17 -10.10 -15.08
N GLN A 488 -3.99 -10.49 -14.09
CA GLN A 488 -5.31 -11.11 -14.24
C GLN A 488 -6.25 -10.61 -13.14
N VAL A 489 -7.54 -10.46 -13.45
CA VAL A 489 -8.62 -10.23 -12.48
C VAL A 489 -8.95 -11.56 -11.79
N VAL A 490 -9.16 -11.55 -10.48
CA VAL A 490 -9.43 -12.73 -9.65
C VAL A 490 -10.63 -12.54 -8.74
N LEU A 491 -11.27 -13.64 -8.35
CA LEU A 491 -12.39 -13.65 -7.39
C LEU A 491 -11.84 -13.57 -5.96
N THR A 492 -12.26 -12.58 -5.20
CA THR A 492 -12.00 -12.45 -3.74
C THR A 492 -13.27 -12.55 -2.90
N GLY A 493 -14.42 -12.87 -3.52
CA GLY A 493 -15.63 -13.29 -2.83
C GLY A 493 -15.38 -14.57 -2.03
N THR A 494 -15.73 -14.54 -0.74
CA THR A 494 -15.49 -15.64 0.23
C THR A 494 -16.71 -16.55 0.42
N LYS A 495 -17.83 -16.27 -0.26
CA LYS A 495 -19.06 -17.09 -0.25
C LYS A 495 -19.65 -17.24 -1.66
N PRO A 496 -20.38 -18.32 -1.97
CA PRO A 496 -21.05 -18.50 -3.26
C PRO A 496 -22.04 -17.40 -3.65
N SER A 497 -22.61 -16.70 -2.66
CA SER A 497 -23.58 -15.61 -2.83
C SER A 497 -22.96 -14.22 -2.98
N GLU A 498 -21.63 -14.09 -2.92
CA GLU A 498 -20.90 -12.82 -2.88
C GLU A 498 -19.89 -12.74 -4.04
N ILE A 499 -19.97 -11.71 -4.89
CA ILE A 499 -18.92 -11.37 -5.87
C ILE A 499 -18.15 -10.16 -5.35
N CYS A 500 -16.92 -10.39 -4.90
CA CYS A 500 -15.88 -9.36 -4.87
C CYS A 500 -14.77 -9.80 -5.83
N ILE A 501 -14.13 -8.85 -6.51
CA ILE A 501 -12.92 -9.10 -7.30
C ILE A 501 -11.72 -8.31 -6.78
N ASN A 502 -10.54 -8.75 -7.18
CA ASN A 502 -9.27 -8.02 -7.10
C ASN A 502 -8.41 -8.44 -8.31
N GLY A 503 -7.08 -8.34 -8.24
CA GLY A 503 -6.20 -8.78 -9.31
C GLY A 503 -4.79 -9.11 -8.83
N MET A 504 -4.10 -9.86 -9.67
CA MET A 504 -2.77 -10.40 -9.42
C MET A 504 -1.90 -10.32 -10.66
N SER A 505 -0.57 -10.40 -10.47
CA SER A 505 0.37 -10.67 -11.56
C SER A 505 1.40 -11.71 -11.09
N PHE A 506 1.97 -12.41 -12.05
CA PHE A 506 3.21 -13.18 -11.84
C PHE A 506 4.43 -12.25 -11.91
N SER A 507 5.57 -12.69 -11.40
CA SER A 507 6.83 -11.94 -11.30
C SER A 507 7.27 -11.29 -12.62
N ARG A 508 7.03 -11.98 -13.75
CA ARG A 508 7.35 -11.47 -15.09
C ARG A 508 6.36 -10.43 -15.63
N ARG A 509 5.15 -10.29 -15.05
CA ARG A 509 4.06 -9.43 -15.57
C ARG A 509 3.84 -9.61 -17.08
N ALA A 510 3.73 -10.87 -17.51
CA ALA A 510 3.73 -11.27 -18.91
C ALA A 510 2.31 -11.52 -19.50
N SER A 511 1.24 -11.30 -18.73
CA SER A 511 -0.13 -11.43 -19.24
C SER A 511 -0.43 -10.38 -20.33
N LYS A 512 -1.44 -10.66 -21.17
CA LYS A 512 -1.94 -9.71 -22.17
C LYS A 512 -2.63 -8.48 -21.57
N TRP A 513 -2.94 -8.50 -20.26
CA TRP A 513 -3.89 -7.60 -19.63
C TRP A 513 -3.25 -6.72 -18.56
N ALA A 514 -3.65 -5.46 -18.51
CA ALA A 514 -3.45 -4.53 -17.41
C ALA A 514 -4.79 -4.31 -16.72
N ASN A 515 -4.86 -4.33 -15.39
CA ASN A 515 -6.11 -4.02 -14.69
C ASN A 515 -5.89 -3.24 -13.39
N ALA A 516 -6.85 -2.39 -13.01
CA ALA A 516 -6.88 -1.65 -11.74
C ALA A 516 -8.29 -1.62 -11.16
N ALA A 517 -8.41 -1.51 -9.86
CA ALA A 517 -9.63 -1.00 -9.25
C ALA A 517 -9.71 0.51 -9.49
N LEU A 518 -10.83 1.03 -9.97
CA LEU A 518 -11.15 2.45 -9.94
C LEU A 518 -12.14 2.64 -8.80
N VAL A 519 -11.71 3.30 -7.73
CA VAL A 519 -12.43 3.31 -6.45
C VAL A 519 -12.65 4.72 -5.91
N VAL A 520 -13.78 4.89 -5.23
CA VAL A 520 -14.26 6.12 -4.60
C VAL A 520 -14.37 5.87 -3.10
N THR A 521 -13.94 6.83 -2.29
CA THR A 521 -14.07 6.75 -0.83
C THR A 521 -15.55 6.80 -0.41
N VAL A 522 -15.91 5.92 0.51
CA VAL A 522 -17.22 5.85 1.18
C VAL A 522 -17.04 5.98 2.69
N SER A 523 -18.03 6.58 3.31
CA SER A 523 -18.03 7.04 4.71
C SER A 523 -19.35 6.71 5.40
N MET A 524 -19.47 7.00 6.69
CA MET A 524 -20.73 6.85 7.44
C MET A 524 -21.96 7.43 6.73
N LYS A 525 -21.82 8.59 6.05
CA LYS A 525 -22.91 9.21 5.28
C LYS A 525 -23.47 8.31 4.17
N ASP A 526 -22.63 7.49 3.57
CA ASP A 526 -23.00 6.55 2.51
C ASP A 526 -23.69 5.30 3.07
N PHE A 527 -23.37 4.93 4.31
CA PHE A 527 -23.96 3.80 5.02
C PHE A 527 -25.34 4.18 5.57
N ASP A 528 -25.43 5.34 6.22
CA ASP A 528 -26.69 5.90 6.74
C ASP A 528 -27.72 6.13 5.62
N ALA A 529 -27.28 6.53 4.41
CA ALA A 529 -28.15 6.66 3.23
C ALA A 529 -28.78 5.33 2.75
N LEU A 530 -28.30 4.19 3.25
CA LEU A 530 -28.89 2.85 3.05
C LEU A 530 -29.55 2.29 4.32
N ASN A 531 -29.70 3.11 5.37
CA ASN A 531 -30.14 2.71 6.71
C ASN A 531 -29.24 1.64 7.37
N LEU A 532 -27.94 1.67 7.06
CA LEU A 532 -26.93 0.80 7.67
C LEU A 532 -26.25 1.54 8.82
N HIS A 533 -26.49 1.09 10.05
CA HIS A 533 -26.04 1.77 11.27
C HIS A 533 -25.21 0.85 12.19
N GLY A 534 -24.51 1.46 13.14
CA GLY A 534 -23.69 0.77 14.14
C GLY A 534 -22.29 0.37 13.65
N PRO A 535 -21.48 -0.28 14.50
CA PRO A 535 -20.05 -0.53 14.24
C PRO A 535 -19.74 -1.31 12.95
N LEU A 536 -20.67 -2.17 12.51
CA LEU A 536 -20.49 -3.03 11.34
C LEU A 536 -21.15 -2.49 10.06
N ALA A 537 -21.67 -1.24 10.06
CA ALA A 537 -22.35 -0.63 8.91
C ALA A 537 -21.55 -0.74 7.61
N GLY A 538 -20.23 -0.48 7.66
CA GLY A 538 -19.35 -0.62 6.50
C GLY A 538 -19.17 -2.07 6.03
N VAL A 539 -19.26 -3.07 6.93
CA VAL A 539 -19.23 -4.50 6.57
C VAL A 539 -20.50 -4.90 5.82
N GLU A 540 -21.66 -4.41 6.25
CA GLU A 540 -22.94 -4.64 5.58
C GLU A 540 -23.01 -3.91 4.23
N PHE A 541 -22.44 -2.70 4.13
CA PHE A 541 -22.31 -1.95 2.87
C PHE A 541 -21.52 -2.77 1.83
N GLN A 542 -20.37 -3.34 2.21
CA GLN A 542 -19.63 -4.25 1.32
C GLN A 542 -20.48 -5.45 0.91
N ARG A 543 -21.22 -6.05 1.86
CA ARG A 543 -22.03 -7.27 1.63
C ARG A 543 -23.15 -7.03 0.63
N GLU A 544 -23.88 -5.92 0.73
CA GLU A 544 -24.97 -5.60 -0.20
C GLU A 544 -24.46 -5.51 -1.64
N PHE A 545 -23.39 -4.74 -1.90
CA PHE A 545 -22.88 -4.61 -3.27
C PHE A 545 -22.22 -5.88 -3.81
N GLU A 546 -21.59 -6.70 -2.96
CA GLU A 546 -21.07 -8.02 -3.34
C GLU A 546 -22.19 -8.99 -3.74
N GLN A 547 -23.29 -9.02 -2.98
CA GLN A 547 -24.46 -9.83 -3.32
C GLN A 547 -25.20 -9.29 -4.55
N ARG A 548 -25.31 -7.96 -4.70
CA ARG A 548 -25.89 -7.32 -5.88
C ARG A 548 -25.11 -7.66 -7.15
N ALA A 549 -23.77 -7.64 -7.08
CA ALA A 549 -22.90 -8.08 -8.17
C ALA A 549 -23.10 -9.58 -8.50
N ALA A 550 -23.24 -10.45 -7.50
CA ALA A 550 -23.55 -11.87 -7.71
C ALA A 550 -24.89 -12.10 -8.42
N ARG A 551 -25.95 -11.39 -7.97
CA ARG A 551 -27.28 -11.39 -8.61
C ARG A 551 -27.20 -10.96 -10.09
N MET A 552 -26.47 -9.89 -10.38
CA MET A 552 -26.30 -9.38 -11.75
C MET A 552 -25.48 -10.32 -12.65
N GLY A 553 -24.41 -10.92 -12.11
CA GLY A 553 -23.61 -11.95 -12.78
C GLY A 553 -24.41 -13.20 -13.14
N GLY A 554 -25.45 -13.53 -12.37
CA GLY A 554 -26.31 -14.69 -12.60
C GLY A 554 -25.82 -15.99 -11.97
N GLY A 555 -25.03 -15.91 -10.90
CA GLY A 555 -24.50 -17.08 -10.19
C GLY A 555 -23.25 -17.69 -10.81
N ASN A 556 -22.88 -18.89 -10.33
CA ASN A 556 -21.72 -19.67 -10.80
C ASN A 556 -20.36 -18.92 -10.83
N PHE A 557 -20.20 -17.89 -9.99
CA PHE A 557 -19.05 -16.98 -9.99
C PHE A 557 -18.83 -16.18 -11.28
N VAL A 558 -19.88 -16.00 -12.10
CA VAL A 558 -19.80 -15.12 -13.29
C VAL A 558 -19.80 -13.67 -12.83
N VAL A 559 -18.86 -12.87 -13.34
CA VAL A 559 -18.74 -11.45 -12.98
C VAL A 559 -19.55 -10.58 -13.94
N PRO A 560 -20.39 -9.64 -13.44
CA PRO A 560 -21.03 -8.65 -14.31
C PRO A 560 -19.96 -7.71 -14.90
N VAL A 561 -20.10 -7.38 -16.18
CA VAL A 561 -19.19 -6.48 -16.91
C VAL A 561 -19.96 -5.45 -17.75
N GLN A 562 -19.33 -4.33 -18.05
CA GLN A 562 -19.84 -3.30 -18.97
C GLN A 562 -18.66 -2.67 -19.71
N THR A 563 -18.77 -2.39 -21.01
CA THR A 563 -17.70 -1.63 -21.69
C THR A 563 -17.61 -0.23 -21.08
N VAL A 564 -16.41 0.37 -21.11
CA VAL A 564 -16.24 1.73 -20.55
C VAL A 564 -17.13 2.75 -21.26
N THR A 565 -17.30 2.64 -22.59
CA THR A 565 -18.18 3.54 -23.35
C THR A 565 -19.64 3.40 -22.94
N ASP A 566 -20.14 2.17 -22.79
CA ASP A 566 -21.54 1.95 -22.40
C ASP A 566 -21.80 2.33 -20.93
N PHE A 567 -20.78 2.21 -20.07
CA PHE A 567 -20.85 2.67 -18.67
C PHE A 567 -20.96 4.19 -18.57
N LEU A 568 -20.21 4.94 -19.38
CA LEU A 568 -20.31 6.41 -19.45
C LEU A 568 -21.67 6.85 -20.02
N ASP A 569 -22.21 6.11 -20.98
CA ASP A 569 -23.50 6.40 -21.63
C ASP A 569 -24.74 5.91 -20.86
N ASN A 570 -24.57 5.21 -19.73
CA ASN A 570 -25.65 4.51 -18.99
C ASN A 570 -26.46 3.50 -19.83
N LYS A 571 -25.81 2.80 -20.78
CA LYS A 571 -26.43 1.82 -21.70
C LYS A 571 -26.02 0.40 -21.36
N LEU A 572 -26.87 -0.60 -21.62
CA LEU A 572 -26.42 -1.99 -21.57
C LEU A 572 -25.46 -2.25 -22.75
N SER A 573 -24.36 -2.97 -22.51
CA SER A 573 -23.50 -3.46 -23.60
C SER A 573 -24.27 -4.49 -24.44
N VAL A 574 -24.69 -4.09 -25.64
CA VAL A 574 -25.60 -4.86 -26.51
C VAL A 574 -24.86 -5.87 -27.41
N THR A 575 -23.56 -5.65 -27.65
CA THR A 575 -22.70 -6.52 -28.46
C THR A 575 -21.95 -7.54 -27.60
N SER A 576 -21.21 -8.45 -28.23
CA SER A 576 -20.17 -9.24 -27.55
C SER A 576 -19.22 -8.31 -26.79
N VAL A 577 -18.99 -8.59 -25.51
CA VAL A 577 -18.00 -7.87 -24.69
C VAL A 577 -16.57 -8.25 -25.09
N PRO A 578 -15.58 -7.37 -24.90
CA PRO A 578 -14.17 -7.72 -25.07
C PRO A 578 -13.76 -8.96 -24.27
N PRO A 579 -12.76 -9.73 -24.73
CA PRO A 579 -12.16 -10.78 -23.92
C PRO A 579 -11.63 -10.23 -22.59
N SER A 580 -11.64 -11.07 -21.55
CA SER A 580 -11.21 -10.72 -20.20
C SER A 580 -10.14 -11.71 -19.71
N SER A 581 -9.31 -11.28 -18.77
CA SER A 581 -8.42 -12.16 -18.01
C SER A 581 -9.18 -13.04 -17.00
N TYR A 582 -10.42 -12.69 -16.65
CA TYR A 582 -11.22 -13.33 -15.61
C TYR A 582 -11.73 -14.70 -16.04
N ARG A 583 -11.16 -15.77 -15.46
CA ARG A 583 -11.33 -17.15 -15.93
C ARG A 583 -12.69 -17.80 -15.62
N LEU A 584 -13.44 -17.29 -14.64
CA LEU A 584 -14.75 -17.85 -14.26
C LEU A 584 -15.88 -17.37 -15.19
N GLY A 585 -15.58 -16.48 -16.13
CA GLY A 585 -16.52 -15.98 -17.13
C GLY A 585 -17.19 -14.67 -16.71
N VAL A 586 -17.62 -13.92 -17.73
CA VAL A 586 -18.17 -12.57 -17.60
C VAL A 586 -19.53 -12.47 -18.29
N LYS A 587 -20.38 -11.55 -17.83
CA LYS A 587 -21.73 -11.32 -18.39
C LYS A 587 -22.02 -9.82 -18.50
N ALA A 588 -22.48 -9.38 -19.68
CA ALA A 588 -22.90 -8.00 -19.88
C ALA A 588 -24.02 -7.60 -18.90
N ALA A 589 -23.83 -6.50 -18.18
CA ALA A 589 -24.76 -6.00 -17.18
C ALA A 589 -24.62 -4.47 -17.01
N ASN A 590 -25.65 -3.84 -16.44
CA ASN A 590 -25.68 -2.40 -16.18
C ASN A 590 -24.89 -2.06 -14.89
N LEU A 591 -23.55 -2.07 -14.93
CA LEU A 591 -22.69 -1.77 -13.77
C LEU A 591 -22.96 -0.40 -13.14
N HIS A 592 -23.34 0.60 -13.95
CA HIS A 592 -23.81 1.91 -13.51
C HIS A 592 -25.01 1.87 -12.53
N LYS A 593 -25.73 0.74 -12.43
CA LYS A 593 -26.84 0.51 -11.49
C LYS A 593 -26.43 -0.26 -10.22
N ILE A 594 -25.15 -0.58 -10.02
CA ILE A 594 -24.69 -1.30 -8.82
C ILE A 594 -24.67 -0.38 -7.60
N PHE A 595 -23.90 0.70 -7.67
CA PHE A 595 -23.70 1.61 -6.55
C PHE A 595 -24.77 2.74 -6.54
N PRO A 596 -24.90 3.49 -5.43
CA PRO A 596 -25.67 4.73 -5.42
C PRO A 596 -25.18 5.72 -6.48
N ILE A 597 -26.10 6.53 -7.02
CA ILE A 597 -25.86 7.36 -8.21
C ILE A 597 -24.61 8.25 -8.09
N HIS A 598 -24.38 8.85 -6.93
CA HIS A 598 -23.23 9.73 -6.68
C HIS A 598 -21.87 9.01 -6.78
N ILE A 599 -21.80 7.70 -6.49
CA ILE A 599 -20.58 6.89 -6.69
C ILE A 599 -20.38 6.64 -8.19
N THR A 600 -21.45 6.23 -8.88
CA THR A 600 -21.45 5.99 -10.33
C THR A 600 -21.03 7.25 -11.10
N GLU A 601 -21.60 8.41 -10.80
CA GLU A 601 -21.26 9.70 -11.43
C GLU A 601 -19.81 10.11 -11.14
N THR A 602 -19.33 9.89 -9.91
CA THR A 602 -17.93 10.14 -9.54
C THR A 602 -16.98 9.26 -10.35
N LEU A 603 -17.31 7.98 -10.53
CA LEU A 603 -16.56 7.05 -11.39
C LEU A 603 -16.59 7.51 -12.87
N GLN A 604 -17.75 7.84 -13.41
CA GLN A 604 -17.93 8.29 -14.80
C GLN A 604 -17.13 9.56 -15.10
N HIS A 605 -17.29 10.61 -14.29
CA HIS A 605 -16.54 11.86 -14.43
C HIS A 605 -15.03 11.62 -14.33
N SER A 606 -14.59 10.78 -13.39
CA SER A 606 -13.17 10.51 -13.20
C SER A 606 -12.56 9.69 -14.33
N ILE A 607 -13.28 8.71 -14.90
CA ILE A 607 -12.86 7.97 -16.09
C ILE A 607 -12.66 8.91 -17.28
N SER A 608 -13.62 9.82 -17.55
CA SER A 608 -13.48 10.85 -18.57
C SER A 608 -12.28 11.77 -18.33
N ALA A 609 -12.02 12.15 -17.07
CA ALA A 609 -10.88 12.98 -16.70
C ALA A 609 -9.53 12.23 -16.71
N PHE A 610 -9.51 10.91 -16.54
CA PHE A 610 -8.33 10.05 -16.70
C PHE A 610 -7.93 9.94 -18.17
N ASP A 611 -8.90 9.83 -19.09
CA ASP A 611 -8.63 9.81 -20.53
C ASP A 611 -7.98 11.13 -21.01
N GLN A 612 -8.34 12.27 -20.44
CA GLN A 612 -7.65 13.54 -20.72
C GLN A 612 -6.17 13.55 -20.27
N GLU A 613 -5.77 12.70 -19.32
CA GLU A 613 -4.36 12.53 -18.91
C GLU A 613 -3.66 11.39 -19.68
N LEU A 614 -4.41 10.38 -20.09
CA LEU A 614 -3.97 9.17 -20.79
C LEU A 614 -4.87 8.91 -22.02
N PRO A 615 -4.78 9.70 -23.11
CA PRO A 615 -5.74 9.63 -24.22
C PRO A 615 -5.78 8.25 -24.89
N GLY A 616 -6.92 7.58 -24.83
CA GLY A 616 -7.08 6.16 -25.19
C GLY A 616 -7.27 5.23 -23.98
N PHE A 617 -7.40 5.77 -22.77
CA PHE A 617 -7.84 5.03 -21.58
C PHE A 617 -9.32 4.67 -21.67
N ILE A 618 -10.12 5.49 -22.36
CA ILE A 618 -11.42 5.08 -22.89
C ILE A 618 -11.19 4.47 -24.28
N SER A 619 -11.52 3.18 -24.44
CA SER A 619 -11.47 2.48 -25.73
C SER A 619 -12.54 1.40 -25.79
N LYS A 620 -12.79 0.86 -27.00
CA LYS A 620 -13.69 -0.29 -27.21
C LYS A 620 -13.16 -1.59 -26.58
N GLU A 621 -11.87 -1.64 -26.25
CA GLU A 621 -11.21 -2.79 -25.60
C GLU A 621 -11.16 -2.65 -24.07
N ALA A 622 -11.57 -1.49 -23.53
CA ALA A 622 -11.59 -1.23 -22.10
C ALA A 622 -12.87 -1.79 -21.46
N LEU A 623 -12.71 -2.68 -20.48
CA LEU A 623 -13.80 -3.42 -19.86
C LEU A 623 -13.86 -3.17 -18.35
N LEU A 624 -14.98 -2.64 -17.86
CA LEU A 624 -15.28 -2.59 -16.44
C LEU A 624 -15.87 -3.93 -15.99
N HIS A 625 -15.37 -4.41 -14.87
CA HIS A 625 -15.81 -5.60 -14.17
C HIS A 625 -16.54 -5.20 -12.88
N GLY A 626 -17.16 -6.19 -12.22
CA GLY A 626 -17.92 -6.03 -10.99
C GLY A 626 -17.13 -5.48 -9.80
N VAL A 627 -17.71 -5.62 -8.60
CA VAL A 627 -17.31 -4.77 -7.48
C VAL A 627 -15.96 -5.15 -6.84
N GLU A 628 -15.20 -4.11 -6.53
CA GLU A 628 -14.05 -4.18 -5.64
C GLU A 628 -14.38 -3.36 -4.39
N THR A 629 -14.84 -4.06 -3.36
CA THR A 629 -15.41 -3.51 -2.11
C THR A 629 -14.45 -3.59 -0.92
N ARG A 630 -13.41 -4.42 -1.02
CA ARG A 630 -12.52 -4.79 0.08
C ARG A 630 -11.12 -4.20 -0.11
N THR A 631 -11.01 -2.87 -0.26
CA THR A 631 -9.71 -2.18 -0.46
C THR A 631 -8.89 -1.99 0.81
N SER A 632 -9.57 -2.00 1.96
CA SER A 632 -9.05 -1.80 3.31
C SER A 632 -10.13 -2.22 4.31
N SER A 633 -9.80 -2.28 5.60
CA SER A 633 -10.82 -2.57 6.62
C SER A 633 -11.90 -1.47 6.69
N PRO A 634 -13.19 -1.86 6.77
CA PRO A 634 -14.32 -0.96 7.01
C PRO A 634 -14.48 -0.60 8.50
N ILE A 635 -13.65 -1.18 9.38
CA ILE A 635 -13.60 -0.88 10.81
C ILE A 635 -12.16 -0.64 11.27
N GLN A 636 -12.02 -0.06 12.46
CA GLN A 636 -10.79 -0.03 13.24
C GLN A 636 -11.07 -0.64 14.61
N ILE A 637 -10.16 -1.49 15.11
CA ILE A 637 -10.21 -2.06 16.46
C ILE A 637 -9.25 -1.23 17.32
N PRO A 638 -9.72 -0.35 18.22
CA PRO A 638 -8.83 0.56 18.95
C PRO A 638 -7.82 -0.18 19.84
N ARG A 639 -6.58 0.31 19.83
CA ARG A 639 -5.46 -0.22 20.61
C ARG A 639 -4.51 0.90 21.04
N GLY A 640 -3.72 0.67 22.09
CA GLY A 640 -2.67 1.58 22.55
C GLY A 640 -1.57 1.78 21.50
N ILE A 641 -1.05 3.00 21.38
CA ILE A 641 -0.08 3.38 20.33
C ILE A 641 1.25 2.63 20.51
N ASP A 642 1.78 2.60 21.73
CA ASP A 642 3.05 1.94 22.05
C ASP A 642 2.86 0.49 22.54
N THR A 643 1.73 0.17 23.18
CA THR A 643 1.47 -1.18 23.73
C THR A 643 0.91 -2.17 22.72
N TYR A 644 0.30 -1.70 21.63
CA TYR A 644 -0.45 -2.50 20.64
C TYR A 644 -1.64 -3.32 21.20
N GLU A 645 -1.92 -3.22 22.50
CA GLU A 645 -3.00 -3.90 23.20
C GLU A 645 -4.33 -3.15 23.02
N SER A 646 -5.45 -3.88 22.86
CA SER A 646 -6.78 -3.31 22.70
C SER A 646 -7.18 -2.45 23.90
N THR A 647 -7.80 -1.29 23.64
CA THR A 647 -8.22 -0.38 24.71
C THR A 647 -9.40 -0.91 25.54
N SER A 648 -10.17 -1.85 25.00
CA SER A 648 -11.38 -2.40 25.63
C SER A 648 -11.21 -3.82 26.19
N LEU A 649 -10.11 -4.53 25.88
CA LEU A 649 -9.91 -5.91 26.31
C LEU A 649 -8.42 -6.26 26.47
N LYS A 650 -8.01 -6.59 27.70
CA LYS A 650 -6.60 -6.93 28.01
C LYS A 650 -6.17 -8.25 27.38
N GLY A 651 -4.89 -8.36 27.04
CA GLY A 651 -4.31 -9.53 26.39
C GLY A 651 -4.65 -9.69 24.91
N LEU A 652 -5.48 -8.82 24.32
CA LEU A 652 -5.81 -8.82 22.89
C LEU A 652 -4.98 -7.77 22.15
N TYR A 653 -4.25 -8.17 21.09
CA TYR A 653 -3.38 -7.29 20.30
C TYR A 653 -3.87 -7.27 18.84
N PRO A 654 -4.75 -6.33 18.45
CA PRO A 654 -5.31 -6.29 17.09
C PRO A 654 -4.32 -5.65 16.10
N VAL A 655 -4.00 -6.36 15.00
CA VAL A 655 -2.91 -5.97 14.09
C VAL A 655 -3.24 -6.08 12.60
N GLY A 656 -2.44 -5.39 11.79
CA GLY A 656 -2.48 -5.44 10.33
C GLY A 656 -3.72 -4.78 9.73
N GLU A 657 -4.08 -5.21 8.53
CA GLU A 657 -5.16 -4.57 7.76
C GLU A 657 -6.52 -4.79 8.42
N GLY A 658 -6.75 -5.97 9.00
CA GLY A 658 -8.03 -6.33 9.62
C GLY A 658 -8.38 -5.50 10.86
N ALA A 659 -7.36 -5.01 11.58
CA ALA A 659 -7.53 -4.09 12.70
C ALA A 659 -7.60 -2.61 12.26
N GLY A 660 -7.36 -2.30 10.98
CA GLY A 660 -7.38 -0.94 10.43
C GLY A 660 -6.03 -0.20 10.42
N TYR A 661 -4.93 -0.84 10.83
CA TYR A 661 -3.61 -0.18 11.00
C TYR A 661 -2.64 -0.33 9.81
N ALA A 662 -2.96 -1.17 8.82
CA ALA A 662 -2.17 -1.36 7.61
C ALA A 662 -3.02 -1.33 6.32
N GLY A 663 -2.36 -1.28 5.15
CA GLY A 663 -3.01 -1.28 3.83
C GLY A 663 -2.06 -1.74 2.71
N GLY A 664 -1.40 -2.88 2.92
CA GLY A 664 -0.42 -3.48 2.03
C GLY A 664 0.58 -4.37 2.78
N ILE A 665 1.16 -5.33 2.06
CA ILE A 665 2.06 -6.39 2.58
C ILE A 665 3.12 -5.84 3.55
N VAL A 666 3.91 -4.85 3.12
CA VAL A 666 4.99 -4.27 3.93
C VAL A 666 4.46 -3.55 5.17
N SER A 667 3.37 -2.77 5.05
CA SER A 667 2.79 -2.11 6.22
C SER A 667 2.23 -3.11 7.22
N ALA A 668 1.65 -4.23 6.78
CA ALA A 668 1.13 -5.27 7.66
C ALA A 668 2.27 -6.05 8.34
N ALA A 669 3.35 -6.36 7.61
CA ALA A 669 4.56 -6.97 8.17
C ALA A 669 5.22 -6.07 9.23
N VAL A 670 5.38 -4.77 8.95
CA VAL A 670 5.89 -3.80 9.93
C VAL A 670 4.98 -3.71 11.16
N ASP A 671 3.65 -3.67 10.97
CA ASP A 671 2.70 -3.61 12.10
C ASP A 671 2.75 -4.86 12.99
N GLY A 672 2.86 -6.05 12.37
CA GLY A 672 3.01 -7.31 13.09
C GLY A 672 4.35 -7.44 13.81
N MET A 673 5.44 -6.98 13.19
CA MET A 673 6.77 -6.94 13.79
C MET A 673 6.78 -6.08 15.07
N TYR A 674 6.26 -4.85 15.02
CA TYR A 674 6.17 -4.00 16.22
C TYR A 674 5.23 -4.55 17.29
N ALA A 675 4.10 -5.15 16.89
CA ALA A 675 3.23 -5.84 17.85
C ALA A 675 3.93 -7.02 18.53
N GLY A 676 4.75 -7.78 17.80
CA GLY A 676 5.58 -8.84 18.37
C GLY A 676 6.55 -8.32 19.43
N PHE A 677 7.23 -7.19 19.17
CA PHE A 677 8.10 -6.54 20.16
C PHE A 677 7.31 -6.03 21.37
N ALA A 678 6.13 -5.43 21.16
CA ALA A 678 5.29 -4.92 22.24
C ALA A 678 4.77 -6.04 23.16
N VAL A 679 4.34 -7.16 22.60
CA VAL A 679 3.94 -8.36 23.36
C VAL A 679 5.15 -8.97 24.08
N ALA A 680 6.30 -9.11 23.41
CA ALA A 680 7.52 -9.63 24.03
C ALA A 680 7.96 -8.77 25.24
N LYS A 681 7.91 -7.43 25.09
CA LYS A 681 8.16 -6.47 26.18
C LYS A 681 7.15 -6.61 27.33
N ASN A 682 5.86 -6.77 27.03
CA ASN A 682 4.82 -6.93 28.05
C ASN A 682 5.03 -8.17 28.94
N PHE A 683 5.61 -9.24 28.38
CA PHE A 683 5.98 -10.46 29.11
C PHE A 683 7.45 -10.48 29.60
N GLY A 684 8.16 -9.35 29.53
CA GLY A 684 9.54 -9.23 30.03
C GLY A 684 10.59 -9.99 29.21
N LEU A 685 10.29 -10.39 27.97
CA LEU A 685 11.21 -11.10 27.08
C LEU A 685 12.19 -10.17 26.35
N CYS A 686 11.88 -8.87 26.27
CA CYS A 686 12.70 -7.87 25.57
C CYS A 686 12.63 -6.49 26.24
N ASN A 687 13.75 -5.76 26.19
CA ASN A 687 13.90 -4.39 26.71
C ASN A 687 13.77 -3.32 25.60
N ASP A 688 13.72 -2.04 25.99
CA ASP A 688 13.39 -0.88 25.14
C ASP A 688 14.38 -0.55 23.99
N GLY A 689 15.51 -1.23 23.89
CA GLY A 689 16.59 -0.85 22.98
C GLY A 689 16.27 -1.01 21.48
N ILE A 690 15.29 -1.82 21.10
CA ILE A 690 14.99 -2.12 19.68
C ILE A 690 14.43 -0.92 18.92
N GLU A 691 13.70 -0.01 19.58
CA GLU A 691 13.23 1.23 18.96
C GLU A 691 14.39 2.15 18.52
N SER A 692 15.57 2.02 19.14
CA SER A 692 16.77 2.78 18.72
C SER A 692 17.35 2.29 17.39
N ILE A 693 17.12 1.02 17.04
CA ILE A 693 17.64 0.38 15.82
C ILE A 693 16.66 0.53 14.66
N LEU A 694 15.37 0.21 14.88
CA LEU A 694 14.34 0.20 13.83
C LEU A 694 13.61 1.54 13.66
N GLY A 695 13.78 2.44 14.64
CA GLY A 695 12.97 3.64 14.85
C GLY A 695 11.67 3.32 15.61
N LYS A 696 10.91 4.37 15.97
CA LYS A 696 9.53 4.21 16.42
C LYS A 696 8.58 3.93 15.24
N ALA A 697 7.56 3.12 15.50
CA ALA A 697 6.50 2.86 14.53
C ALA A 697 5.78 4.15 14.12
N ARG A 698 5.82 4.50 12.83
CA ARG A 698 5.01 5.59 12.28
C ARG A 698 3.61 5.05 11.97
N THR A 699 2.68 5.27 12.89
CA THR A 699 1.26 4.95 12.69
C THR A 699 0.72 5.67 11.44
N ALA A 700 0.19 4.89 10.50
CA ALA A 700 -0.45 5.41 9.29
C ALA A 700 -1.84 6.04 9.54
N GLY A 701 -2.23 6.24 10.81
CA GLY A 701 -3.60 6.46 11.25
C GLY A 701 -4.13 7.90 11.18
N TYR A 702 -3.31 8.89 10.81
CA TYR A 702 -3.73 10.30 10.72
C TYR A 702 -3.14 10.99 9.47
N LEU A 703 -3.24 10.33 8.32
CA LEU A 703 -3.10 10.98 7.01
C LEU A 703 -4.47 11.02 6.34
N GLU A 704 -5.16 12.15 6.47
CA GLU A 704 -6.30 12.50 5.62
C GLU A 704 -5.90 12.30 4.14
N TYR A 705 -6.81 11.71 3.36
CA TYR A 705 -6.54 11.14 2.04
C TYR A 705 -6.59 12.16 0.89
#